data_AF-A0A9Q0BYM0-F1
#
_entry.id   AF-A0A9Q0BYM0-F1
#
_cell.length_a   1.000
_cell.length_b   1.000
_cell.length_c   1.000
_cell.angle_alpha   90.00
_cell.angle_beta   90.00
_cell.angle_gamma   90.00
#
_symmetry.space_group_name_H-M   'P 1'
#
loop_
_entity.id
_entity.type
_entity.pdbx_description
1 polymer ?
#
loop_
_entity_poly.entity_id
_entity_poly.type
_entity_poly.pdbx_seq_one_letter_code
_entity_poly.pdbx_strand_id
1 'polypeptide(L)'
;MYDGIVQDLIDEFGRLPGIGPKSAQRITFHILQSPTFDVSRLAELLAEIREKVRFCEICGNVSEQDRCAICRDPRRNETLICVVEDAKDVAAIERTREFRGLYHVLGGSISPIAGIGPDDLRIRQLMQRLADGTVQEVILATNPNLEGEATATYLSRLLHTLEVSVTRLASGLPVGGDLEYADENVRGHDPPVSAGTGVLASPPSTRTPAGPRTAKYGGSSVADAESIKRVAKRIVDTRRAGHEVVVAVSAMGDTTDELLDLAGQVAPIPAPRELDMLLSSGERISMALLAMAIHSMGFEARSFTGSQAGMITDATHGAARIVDVTPVRLREALDEGAIVIVAGFQGFNRDTRDITTLGRGGSDTTAVALAAALEADVCEIYSDVDGIFTADPRVVPKARKLGRVSSEEMLELAANGAKVLYIRAVEYARRHGVLIHARSTFSSGEGTWVLDANRTYALVPEGEEMEEPIVAGVATDLSQAKITVIGVPDVPGKAAEIFKIVAKSGANVDMIVQNVSAAATGRTDISFTLPKSDAATALKALAAEKAEVGFESLVHDDQIGKLSVVGAGMRVHSGVSATLFEALSGAGVNIEMISTSEIRISVVVRGDDLAGAARVVHSAFGLDADTEAVVHAGTGR
;
A
#
# COMPACT_ATOMS: atom_id res chain seq x y z
N MET A 1 23.66 -23.16 24.97
CA MET A 1 22.69 -23.35 26.06
C MET A 1 23.36 -22.80 27.30
N TYR A 2 22.72 -21.86 28.01
CA TYR A 2 23.27 -21.32 29.24
C TYR A 2 23.11 -22.36 30.36
N ASP A 3 23.90 -22.26 31.43
CA ASP A 3 23.85 -23.21 32.53
C ASP A 3 23.20 -22.59 33.78
N GLY A 4 22.46 -23.40 34.53
CA GLY A 4 21.77 -23.04 35.77
C GLY A 4 20.70 -21.94 35.62
N ILE A 5 20.60 -21.09 36.66
CA ILE A 5 19.53 -20.10 36.85
C ILE A 5 19.34 -19.12 35.68
N VAL A 6 20.38 -18.91 34.89
CA VAL A 6 20.33 -18.05 33.69
C VAL A 6 19.45 -18.67 32.61
N GLN A 7 19.55 -19.99 32.41
CA GLN A 7 18.71 -20.70 31.44
C GLN A 7 17.26 -20.79 31.94
N ASP A 8 17.07 -21.08 33.24
CA ASP A 8 15.74 -21.13 33.85
C ASP A 8 14.99 -19.79 33.69
N LEU A 9 15.67 -18.66 33.93
CA LEU A 9 15.05 -17.34 33.77
C LEU A 9 14.73 -17.01 32.31
N ILE A 10 15.57 -17.44 31.35
CA ILE A 10 15.30 -17.30 29.92
C ILE A 10 14.08 -18.14 29.51
N ASP A 11 13.97 -19.36 30.03
CA ASP A 11 12.87 -20.26 29.72
C ASP A 11 11.55 -19.74 30.31
N GLU A 12 11.57 -19.22 31.55
CA GLU A 12 10.37 -18.61 32.16
C GLU A 12 9.93 -17.32 31.43
N PHE A 13 10.86 -16.44 31.03
CA PHE A 13 10.49 -15.29 30.20
C PHE A 13 9.98 -15.72 28.82
N GLY A 14 10.53 -16.79 28.24
CA GLY A 14 10.11 -17.32 26.94
C GLY A 14 8.72 -17.96 26.93
N ARG A 15 8.14 -18.26 28.11
CA ARG A 15 6.75 -18.73 28.24
C ARG A 15 5.72 -17.60 28.19
N LEU A 16 6.15 -16.35 28.34
CA LEU A 16 5.25 -15.21 28.25
C LEU A 16 4.88 -14.90 26.78
N PRO A 17 3.61 -14.60 26.48
CA PRO A 17 3.19 -14.25 25.13
C PRO A 17 3.95 -13.03 24.62
N GLY A 18 4.43 -13.09 23.37
CA GLY A 18 5.18 -12.00 22.73
C GLY A 18 6.69 -11.96 23.04
N ILE A 19 7.20 -12.81 23.94
CA ILE A 19 8.64 -12.85 24.26
C ILE A 19 9.29 -14.10 23.64
N GLY A 20 9.92 -13.92 22.48
CA GLY A 20 10.70 -14.99 21.84
C GLY A 20 12.01 -15.30 22.57
N PRO A 21 12.67 -16.44 22.27
CA PRO A 21 13.87 -16.90 22.97
C PRO A 21 15.03 -15.88 23.00
N LYS A 22 15.21 -15.12 21.92
CA LYS A 22 16.23 -14.06 21.83
C LYS A 22 15.87 -12.83 22.69
N SER A 23 14.59 -12.51 22.80
CA SER A 23 14.12 -11.41 23.65
C SER A 23 14.22 -11.77 25.13
N ALA A 24 13.85 -12.99 25.50
CA ALA A 24 14.02 -13.53 26.85
C ALA A 24 15.50 -13.50 27.26
N GLN A 25 16.40 -13.97 26.39
CA GLN A 25 17.84 -13.87 26.59
C GLN A 25 18.29 -12.42 26.80
N ARG A 26 17.85 -11.47 25.96
CA ARG A 26 18.22 -10.06 26.08
C ARG A 26 17.76 -9.45 27.41
N ILE A 27 16.55 -9.77 27.87
CA ILE A 27 16.02 -9.30 29.15
C ILE A 27 16.84 -9.88 30.31
N THR A 28 17.10 -11.19 30.32
CA THR A 28 17.92 -11.86 31.34
C THR A 28 19.32 -11.25 31.45
N PHE A 29 19.99 -11.01 30.32
CA PHE A 29 21.32 -10.39 30.34
C PHE A 29 21.29 -8.90 30.70
N HIS A 30 20.21 -8.17 30.37
CA HIS A 30 20.05 -6.79 30.83
C HIS A 30 19.95 -6.71 32.36
N ILE A 31 19.18 -7.62 32.98
CA ILE A 31 19.06 -7.70 34.45
C ILE A 31 20.42 -8.01 35.09
N LEU A 32 21.21 -8.90 34.49
CA LEU A 32 22.55 -9.24 35.00
C LEU A 32 23.58 -8.12 34.84
N GLN A 33 23.47 -7.33 33.77
CA GLN A 33 24.47 -6.32 33.40
C GLN A 33 24.12 -4.91 33.88
N SER A 34 22.89 -4.67 34.34
CA SER A 34 22.40 -3.37 34.75
C SER A 34 22.39 -3.25 36.28
N PRO A 35 23.45 -2.71 36.92
CA PRO A 35 23.52 -2.55 38.37
C PRO A 35 22.49 -1.55 38.93
N THR A 36 21.79 -0.81 38.06
CA THR A 36 20.73 0.14 38.41
C THR A 36 19.33 -0.47 38.34
N PHE A 37 19.19 -1.71 37.86
CA PHE A 37 17.89 -2.39 37.75
C PHE A 37 17.52 -3.09 39.06
N ASP A 38 16.47 -2.61 39.73
CA ASP A 38 16.00 -3.14 41.01
C ASP A 38 15.09 -4.38 40.80
N VAL A 39 15.70 -5.55 40.90
CA VAL A 39 15.01 -6.86 40.75
C VAL A 39 14.02 -7.11 41.88
N SER A 40 14.33 -6.67 43.10
CA SER A 40 13.48 -6.88 44.27
C SER A 40 12.15 -6.15 44.11
N ARG A 41 12.20 -4.89 43.67
CA ARG A 41 11.00 -4.09 43.40
C ARG A 41 10.12 -4.70 42.29
N LEU A 42 10.73 -5.24 41.23
CA LEU A 42 9.97 -5.92 40.18
C LEU A 42 9.25 -7.16 40.72
N ALA A 43 9.95 -7.99 41.50
CA ALA A 43 9.37 -9.19 42.11
C ALA A 43 8.21 -8.87 43.06
N GLU A 44 8.35 -7.81 43.88
CA GLU A 44 7.29 -7.32 44.76
C GLU A 44 6.05 -6.88 43.97
N LEU A 45 6.22 -6.08 42.91
CA LEU A 45 5.09 -5.62 42.08
C LEU A 45 4.37 -6.78 41.38
N LEU A 46 5.10 -7.80 40.92
CA LEU A 46 4.52 -9.01 40.32
C LEU A 46 3.71 -9.84 41.34
N ALA A 47 4.09 -9.81 42.62
CA ALA A 47 3.31 -10.43 43.68
C ALA A 47 2.07 -9.58 44.02
N GLU A 48 2.23 -8.27 44.17
CA GLU A 48 1.14 -7.36 44.54
C GLU A 48 0.04 -7.30 43.48
N ILE A 49 0.38 -7.35 42.19
CA ILE A 49 -0.63 -7.29 41.12
C ILE A 49 -1.59 -8.50 41.21
N ARG A 50 -1.12 -9.69 41.59
CA ARG A 50 -1.98 -10.86 41.75
C ARG A 50 -2.89 -10.79 42.98
N GLU A 51 -2.47 -10.07 44.02
CA GLU A 51 -3.21 -9.98 45.28
C GLU A 51 -4.24 -8.84 45.28
N LYS A 52 -3.83 -7.66 44.78
CA LYS A 52 -4.59 -6.42 44.90
C LYS A 52 -5.47 -6.13 43.69
N VAL A 53 -5.10 -6.61 42.51
CA VAL A 53 -5.83 -6.27 41.27
C VAL A 53 -6.92 -7.29 40.96
N ARG A 54 -8.13 -6.79 40.75
CA ARG A 54 -9.35 -7.57 40.45
C ARG A 54 -10.08 -6.96 39.25
N PHE A 55 -11.05 -7.70 38.71
CA PHE A 55 -11.94 -7.19 37.67
C PHE A 55 -13.18 -6.56 38.29
N CYS A 56 -13.54 -5.38 37.81
CA CYS A 56 -14.71 -4.64 38.25
C CYS A 56 -15.99 -5.45 38.05
N GLU A 57 -16.86 -5.45 39.07
CA GLU A 57 -18.12 -6.21 39.05
C GLU A 57 -19.12 -5.70 38.00
N ILE A 58 -19.02 -4.42 37.60
CA ILE A 58 -19.95 -3.77 36.67
C ILE A 58 -19.47 -3.86 35.22
N CYS A 59 -18.22 -3.47 34.95
CA CYS A 59 -17.71 -3.37 33.58
C CYS A 59 -16.63 -4.36 33.22
N GLY A 60 -16.12 -5.17 34.15
CA GLY A 60 -15.03 -6.10 33.87
C GLY A 60 -13.65 -5.43 33.66
N ASN A 61 -13.51 -4.11 33.81
CA ASN A 61 -12.21 -3.44 33.75
C ASN A 61 -11.36 -3.71 35.00
N VAL A 62 -10.05 -3.56 34.89
CA VAL A 62 -9.09 -3.79 35.96
C VAL A 62 -9.18 -2.71 37.06
N SER A 63 -9.19 -3.11 38.33
CA SER A 63 -9.20 -2.20 39.48
C SER A 63 -8.64 -2.84 40.76
N GLU A 64 -8.15 -2.02 41.69
CA GLU A 64 -7.80 -2.43 43.05
C GLU A 64 -9.01 -2.51 44.00
N GLN A 65 -10.21 -2.17 43.52
CA GLN A 65 -11.46 -2.19 44.28
C GLN A 65 -12.57 -2.89 43.49
N ASP A 66 -13.70 -3.21 44.14
CA ASP A 66 -14.82 -3.92 43.50
C ASP A 66 -15.41 -3.14 42.31
N ARG A 67 -15.33 -1.80 42.36
CA ARG A 67 -15.73 -0.91 41.26
C ARG A 67 -14.54 -0.08 40.76
N CYS A 68 -14.32 -0.10 39.44
CA CYS A 68 -13.26 0.70 38.83
C CYS A 68 -13.50 2.21 38.98
N ALA A 69 -12.46 3.02 38.75
CA ALA A 69 -12.57 4.48 38.83
C ALA A 69 -13.60 5.05 37.84
N ILE A 70 -13.72 4.45 36.64
CA ILE A 70 -14.62 4.93 35.59
C ILE A 70 -16.10 4.71 35.97
N CYS A 71 -16.45 3.52 36.49
CA CYS A 71 -17.82 3.21 36.91
C CYS A 71 -18.27 3.95 38.18
N ARG A 72 -17.34 4.61 38.88
CA ARG A 72 -17.65 5.39 40.08
C ARG A 72 -17.69 6.89 39.82
N ASP A 73 -17.28 7.34 38.65
CA ASP A 73 -17.21 8.76 38.33
C ASP A 73 -18.60 9.28 37.91
N PRO A 74 -19.26 10.13 38.72
CA PRO A 74 -20.61 10.62 38.43
C PRO A 74 -20.65 11.60 37.24
N ARG A 75 -19.50 11.98 36.69
CA ARG A 75 -19.40 12.85 35.50
C ARG A 75 -19.53 12.07 34.19
N ARG A 76 -19.54 10.73 34.24
CA ARG A 76 -19.64 9.88 33.07
C ARG A 76 -21.08 9.75 32.60
N ASN A 77 -21.26 9.64 31.29
CA ASN A 77 -22.58 9.48 30.71
C ASN A 77 -23.02 8.01 30.83
N GLU A 78 -24.05 7.76 31.65
CA GLU A 78 -24.62 6.43 31.87
C GLU A 78 -25.46 5.94 30.67
N THR A 79 -25.86 6.85 29.76
CA THR A 79 -26.65 6.48 28.57
C THR A 79 -25.81 5.90 27.43
N LEU A 80 -24.48 5.88 27.58
CA LEU A 80 -23.53 5.43 26.55
C LEU A 80 -22.63 4.32 27.10
N ILE A 81 -22.58 3.18 26.41
CA ILE A 81 -21.65 2.09 26.73
C ILE A 81 -20.73 1.79 25.54
N CYS A 82 -19.43 1.85 25.74
CA CYS A 82 -18.42 1.34 24.80
C CYS A 82 -18.00 -0.08 25.19
N VAL A 83 -18.26 -1.06 24.33
CA VAL A 83 -17.91 -2.47 24.53
C VAL A 83 -16.55 -2.75 23.91
N VAL A 84 -15.62 -3.28 24.68
CA VAL A 84 -14.25 -3.65 24.24
C VAL A 84 -13.96 -5.12 24.56
N GLU A 85 -12.98 -5.70 23.86
CA GLU A 85 -12.56 -7.09 24.08
C GLU A 85 -11.83 -7.24 25.41
N ASP A 86 -10.80 -6.42 25.63
CA ASP A 86 -9.91 -6.51 26.79
C ASP A 86 -9.80 -5.21 27.60
N ALA A 87 -9.36 -5.32 28.85
CA ALA A 87 -9.20 -4.17 29.73
C ALA A 87 -8.10 -3.20 29.27
N LYS A 88 -7.12 -3.69 28.51
CA LYS A 88 -6.06 -2.86 27.91
C LYS A 88 -6.64 -1.86 26.89
N ASP A 89 -7.71 -2.25 26.20
CA ASP A 89 -8.37 -1.40 25.19
C ASP A 89 -9.05 -0.20 25.85
N VAL A 90 -9.62 -0.37 27.05
CA VAL A 90 -10.19 0.74 27.84
C VAL A 90 -9.15 1.85 28.04
N ALA A 91 -7.91 1.48 28.36
CA ALA A 91 -6.83 2.44 28.55
C ALA A 91 -6.42 3.14 27.24
N ALA A 92 -6.52 2.45 26.09
CA ALA A 92 -6.29 3.07 24.78
C ALA A 92 -7.35 4.13 24.49
N ILE A 93 -8.63 3.84 24.75
CA ILE A 93 -9.72 4.79 24.53
C ILE A 93 -9.65 5.98 25.51
N GLU A 94 -9.41 5.73 26.79
CA GLU A 94 -9.35 6.80 27.80
C GLU A 94 -8.19 7.79 27.59
N ARG A 95 -7.08 7.36 26.98
CA ARG A 95 -5.94 8.25 26.65
C ARG A 95 -6.35 9.41 25.74
N THR A 96 -7.32 9.19 24.86
CA THR A 96 -7.85 10.24 23.96
C THR A 96 -8.59 11.35 24.70
N ARG A 97 -9.17 11.06 25.88
CA ARG A 97 -10.04 11.96 26.67
C ARG A 97 -11.31 12.44 25.95
N GLU A 98 -11.66 11.84 24.81
CA GLU A 98 -12.82 12.24 24.01
C GLU A 98 -14.10 11.47 24.38
N PHE A 99 -13.96 10.19 24.76
CA PHE A 99 -15.10 9.38 25.17
C PHE A 99 -15.47 9.64 26.64
N ARG A 100 -16.74 10.00 26.89
CA ARG A 100 -17.26 10.31 28.23
C ARG A 100 -18.27 9.29 28.76
N GLY A 101 -18.58 8.24 28.01
CA GLY A 101 -19.49 7.18 28.45
C GLY A 101 -18.86 6.16 29.40
N LEU A 102 -19.60 5.10 29.68
CA LEU A 102 -19.13 3.94 30.46
C LEU A 102 -18.57 2.85 29.52
N TYR A 103 -17.81 1.91 30.09
CA TYR A 103 -17.28 0.77 29.32
C TYR A 103 -17.91 -0.55 29.72
N HIS A 104 -17.74 -1.55 28.87
CA HIS A 104 -17.94 -2.95 29.17
C HIS A 104 -16.84 -3.80 28.53
N VAL A 105 -16.12 -4.59 29.32
CA VAL A 105 -15.04 -5.48 28.88
C VAL A 105 -15.59 -6.89 28.75
N LEU A 106 -15.52 -7.47 27.56
CA LEU A 106 -16.03 -8.81 27.27
C LEU A 106 -15.16 -9.91 27.87
N GLY A 107 -13.85 -9.67 28.02
CA GLY A 107 -12.86 -10.64 28.49
C GLY A 107 -12.34 -11.53 27.36
N GLY A 108 -12.32 -11.00 26.13
CA GLY A 108 -11.89 -11.70 24.91
C GLY A 108 -12.89 -11.57 23.75
N SER A 109 -12.62 -12.32 22.70
CA SER A 109 -13.42 -12.42 21.47
C SER A 109 -13.93 -13.84 21.25
N ILE A 110 -14.98 -13.99 20.44
CA ILE A 110 -15.52 -15.29 20.03
C ILE A 110 -14.55 -15.93 19.04
N SER A 111 -14.00 -17.08 19.40
CA SER A 111 -13.05 -17.82 18.58
C SER A 111 -13.46 -19.30 18.47
N PRO A 112 -14.07 -19.72 17.35
CA PRO A 112 -14.41 -21.13 17.12
C PRO A 112 -13.19 -22.05 17.11
N ILE A 113 -12.02 -21.53 16.71
CA ILE A 113 -10.76 -22.28 16.63
C ILE A 113 -10.19 -22.53 18.03
N ALA A 114 -10.28 -21.53 18.92
CA ALA A 114 -9.88 -21.68 20.32
C ALA A 114 -10.98 -22.31 21.20
N GLY A 115 -12.15 -22.61 20.65
CA GLY A 115 -13.29 -23.18 21.38
C GLY A 115 -13.99 -22.19 22.32
N ILE A 116 -13.79 -20.88 22.13
CA ILE A 116 -14.38 -19.81 22.96
C ILE A 116 -15.73 -19.41 22.36
N GLY A 117 -16.81 -19.68 23.09
CA GLY A 117 -18.17 -19.35 22.69
C GLY A 117 -18.70 -18.08 23.38
N PRO A 118 -19.93 -17.64 23.02
CA PRO A 118 -20.57 -16.48 23.64
C PRO A 118 -20.79 -16.60 25.16
N ASP A 119 -20.97 -17.82 25.67
CA ASP A 119 -21.18 -18.09 27.10
C ASP A 119 -19.88 -17.99 27.94
N ASP A 120 -18.72 -18.03 27.28
CA ASP A 120 -17.41 -17.87 27.91
C ASP A 120 -17.01 -16.40 28.09
N LEU A 121 -17.77 -15.49 27.47
CA LEU A 121 -17.57 -14.04 27.51
C LEU A 121 -18.58 -13.35 28.44
N ARG A 122 -18.30 -12.11 28.83
CA ARG A 122 -19.16 -11.30 29.73
C ARG A 122 -20.42 -10.73 29.05
N ILE A 123 -20.92 -11.37 28.01
CA ILE A 123 -22.09 -10.91 27.23
C ILE A 123 -23.35 -10.90 28.10
N ARG A 124 -23.53 -11.87 29.00
CA ARG A 124 -24.69 -11.93 29.90
C ARG A 124 -24.75 -10.72 30.84
N GLN A 125 -23.61 -10.30 31.35
CA GLN A 125 -23.47 -9.13 32.23
C GLN A 125 -23.72 -7.83 31.46
N LEU A 126 -23.33 -7.76 30.18
CA LEU A 126 -23.71 -6.66 29.31
C LEU A 126 -25.23 -6.58 29.14
N MET A 127 -25.90 -7.70 28.86
CA MET A 127 -27.36 -7.72 28.71
C MET A 127 -28.08 -7.30 30.00
N GLN A 128 -27.58 -7.69 31.17
CA GLN A 128 -28.13 -7.23 32.46
C GLN A 128 -28.02 -5.72 32.65
N ARG A 129 -26.96 -5.09 32.13
CA ARG A 129 -26.78 -3.63 32.19
C ARG A 129 -27.63 -2.86 31.20
N LEU A 130 -28.10 -3.51 30.14
CA LEU A 130 -28.98 -2.90 29.14
C LEU A 130 -30.47 -3.13 29.45
N ALA A 131 -30.78 -4.00 30.41
CA ALA A 131 -32.15 -4.43 30.71
C ALA A 131 -33.03 -3.35 31.34
N ASP A 132 -32.44 -2.34 32.00
CA ASP A 132 -33.17 -1.26 32.66
C ASP A 132 -33.59 -0.11 31.72
N GLY A 133 -33.13 -0.13 30.46
CA GLY A 133 -33.44 0.86 29.44
C GLY A 133 -32.74 2.21 29.64
N THR A 134 -31.78 2.32 30.56
CA THR A 134 -31.03 3.57 30.81
C THR A 134 -30.08 3.90 29.65
N VAL A 135 -29.55 2.86 28.99
CA VAL A 135 -28.55 2.98 27.92
C VAL A 135 -29.24 3.18 26.58
N GLN A 136 -28.89 4.27 25.89
CA GLN A 136 -29.49 4.66 24.61
C GLN A 136 -28.62 4.24 23.42
N GLU A 137 -27.29 4.17 23.62
CA GLU A 137 -26.36 3.75 22.58
C GLU A 137 -25.24 2.85 23.13
N VAL A 138 -24.94 1.81 22.36
CA VAL A 138 -23.85 0.86 22.57
C VAL A 138 -22.88 0.96 21.39
N ILE A 139 -21.65 1.35 21.69
CA ILE A 139 -20.55 1.44 20.72
C ILE A 139 -19.74 0.16 20.80
N LEU A 140 -19.67 -0.60 19.71
CA LEU A 140 -18.84 -1.79 19.61
C LEU A 140 -17.42 -1.41 19.15
N ALA A 141 -16.49 -1.55 20.08
CA ALA A 141 -15.06 -1.28 19.92
C ALA A 141 -14.28 -2.60 20.03
N THR A 142 -14.62 -3.57 19.18
CA THR A 142 -13.86 -4.81 19.01
C THR A 142 -12.69 -4.61 18.05
N ASN A 143 -11.69 -5.48 18.13
CA ASN A 143 -10.51 -5.44 17.29
C ASN A 143 -10.90 -5.69 15.81
N PRO A 144 -10.24 -5.00 14.85
CA PRO A 144 -10.45 -5.21 13.40
C PRO A 144 -9.72 -6.45 12.88
N ASN A 145 -9.92 -7.57 13.58
CA ASN A 145 -9.47 -8.90 13.17
C ASN A 145 -10.70 -9.80 13.00
N LEU A 146 -10.50 -11.00 12.42
CA LEU A 146 -11.60 -11.90 12.08
C LEU A 146 -12.47 -12.29 13.28
N GLU A 147 -11.85 -12.48 14.45
CA GLU A 147 -12.55 -12.84 15.70
C GLU A 147 -13.33 -11.65 16.29
N GLY A 148 -12.74 -10.45 16.27
CA GLY A 148 -13.37 -9.22 16.72
C GLY A 148 -14.52 -8.76 15.81
N GLU A 149 -14.42 -8.99 14.49
CA GLU A 149 -15.52 -8.77 13.54
C GLU A 149 -16.67 -9.76 13.74
N ALA A 150 -16.36 -11.04 13.95
CA ALA A 150 -17.36 -12.05 14.27
C ALA A 150 -18.08 -11.71 15.58
N THR A 151 -17.33 -11.27 16.59
CA THR A 151 -17.85 -10.86 17.91
C THR A 151 -18.74 -9.63 17.81
N ALA A 152 -18.31 -8.58 17.09
CA ALA A 152 -19.14 -7.40 16.86
C ALA A 152 -20.42 -7.74 16.10
N THR A 153 -20.32 -8.55 15.04
CA THR A 153 -21.50 -8.96 14.26
C THR A 153 -22.50 -9.75 15.10
N TYR A 154 -22.00 -10.64 15.96
CA TYR A 154 -22.82 -11.39 16.91
C TYR A 154 -23.51 -10.46 17.91
N LEU A 155 -22.78 -9.53 18.51
CA LEU A 155 -23.32 -8.56 19.46
C LEU A 155 -24.33 -7.61 18.80
N SER A 156 -24.05 -7.09 17.61
CA SER A 156 -24.99 -6.24 16.88
C SER A 156 -26.32 -6.95 16.63
N ARG A 157 -26.30 -8.22 16.22
CA ARG A 157 -27.53 -9.01 16.02
C ARG A 157 -28.27 -9.26 17.33
N LEU A 158 -27.55 -9.57 18.40
CA LEU A 158 -28.13 -9.82 19.71
C LEU A 158 -28.79 -8.55 20.27
N LEU A 159 -28.11 -7.41 20.17
CA LEU A 159 -28.53 -6.12 20.71
C LEU A 159 -29.63 -5.46 19.87
N HIS A 160 -29.76 -5.78 18.58
CA HIS A 160 -30.87 -5.29 17.73
C HIS A 160 -32.26 -5.73 18.24
N THR A 161 -32.32 -6.75 19.10
CA THR A 161 -33.58 -7.15 19.75
C THR A 161 -33.99 -6.23 20.91
N LEU A 162 -33.11 -5.31 21.32
CA LEU A 162 -33.36 -4.27 22.31
C LEU A 162 -33.51 -2.91 21.60
N GLU A 163 -34.31 -1.99 22.15
CA GLU A 163 -34.51 -0.63 21.61
C GLU A 163 -33.28 0.29 21.86
N VAL A 164 -32.06 -0.20 21.57
CA VAL A 164 -30.80 0.51 21.82
C VAL A 164 -30.06 0.71 20.50
N SER A 165 -29.54 1.92 20.26
CA SER A 165 -28.73 2.21 19.08
C SER A 165 -27.39 1.49 19.17
N VAL A 166 -27.02 0.72 18.14
CA VAL A 166 -25.72 0.04 18.09
C VAL A 166 -24.87 0.66 17.01
N THR A 167 -23.74 1.24 17.40
CA THR A 167 -22.76 1.85 16.50
C THR A 167 -21.42 1.13 16.62
N ARG A 168 -20.54 1.29 15.61
CA ARG A 168 -19.21 0.70 15.61
C ARG A 168 -18.17 1.82 15.50
N LEU A 169 -17.05 1.68 16.20
CA LEU A 169 -15.90 2.55 15.96
C LEU A 169 -15.29 2.20 14.60
N ALA A 170 -15.16 3.18 13.70
CA ALA A 170 -14.36 3.00 12.49
C ALA A 170 -12.89 2.89 12.91
N SER A 171 -12.29 1.71 12.68
CA SER A 171 -10.89 1.45 13.00
C SER A 171 -10.06 1.40 11.72
N GLY A 172 -9.21 2.41 11.53
CA GLY A 172 -8.20 2.47 10.47
C GLY A 172 -6.94 1.66 10.77
N LEU A 173 -7.07 0.50 11.41
CA LEU A 173 -5.95 -0.39 11.70
C LEU A 173 -5.83 -1.47 10.61
N PRO A 174 -4.61 -1.88 10.21
CA PRO A 174 -4.42 -2.96 9.26
C PRO A 174 -5.01 -4.27 9.77
N VAL A 175 -5.44 -5.14 8.86
CA VAL A 175 -5.99 -6.48 9.18
C VAL A 175 -5.02 -7.23 10.09
N GLY A 176 -5.46 -7.53 11.32
CA GLY A 176 -4.64 -8.20 12.34
C GLY A 176 -4.01 -7.28 13.41
N GLY A 177 -4.37 -5.99 13.45
CA GLY A 177 -3.96 -5.06 14.50
C GLY A 177 -4.91 -5.04 15.71
N ASP A 178 -4.35 -4.94 16.92
CA ASP A 178 -5.09 -4.71 18.16
C ASP A 178 -5.40 -3.21 18.37
N LEU A 179 -6.52 -2.89 19.01
CA LEU A 179 -6.94 -1.54 19.40
C LEU A 179 -5.89 -0.79 20.24
N GLU A 180 -5.01 -1.52 20.93
CA GLU A 180 -3.91 -0.94 21.71
C GLU A 180 -2.92 -0.10 20.88
N TYR A 181 -2.86 -0.34 19.55
CA TYR A 181 -2.01 0.37 18.59
C TYR A 181 -2.72 1.49 17.81
N ALA A 182 -3.95 1.85 18.19
CA ALA A 182 -4.65 2.96 17.53
C ALA A 182 -4.01 4.32 17.88
N ASP A 183 -3.64 5.09 16.85
CA ASP A 183 -3.18 6.48 16.98
C ASP A 183 -4.33 7.44 17.34
N GLU A 184 -3.98 8.59 17.95
CA GLU A 184 -4.89 9.59 18.54
C GLU A 184 -5.97 10.16 17.57
N ASN A 185 -5.86 9.95 16.26
CA ASN A 185 -6.69 10.62 15.24
C ASN A 185 -7.62 9.71 14.41
N VAL A 186 -7.90 8.47 14.85
CA VAL A 186 -8.71 7.55 14.02
C VAL A 186 -10.05 7.22 14.68
N ARG A 187 -11.07 8.08 14.52
CA ARG A 187 -12.48 7.72 14.80
C ARG A 187 -13.48 8.43 13.88
N GLY A 188 -14.14 7.65 13.03
CA GLY A 188 -15.44 7.95 12.44
C GLY A 188 -16.51 7.03 13.04
N HIS A 189 -17.75 7.52 13.18
CA HIS A 189 -18.90 6.71 13.57
C HIS A 189 -19.65 6.25 12.32
N ASP A 190 -19.82 4.94 12.16
CA ASP A 190 -20.72 4.41 11.12
C ASP A 190 -22.18 4.46 11.61
N PRO A 191 -23.14 4.94 10.78
CA PRO A 191 -24.55 4.99 11.13
C PRO A 191 -25.24 3.62 11.03
N PRO A 192 -26.41 3.43 11.66
CA PRO A 192 -27.10 2.14 11.68
C PRO A 192 -27.72 1.77 10.33
N VAL A 193 -27.65 0.48 9.99
CA VAL A 193 -28.21 -0.09 8.76
C VAL A 193 -29.72 -0.26 8.90
N SER A 194 -30.51 0.40 8.05
CA SER A 194 -31.96 0.12 7.91
C SER A 194 -32.39 0.07 6.44
N ALA A 195 -33.29 -0.87 6.13
CA ALA A 195 -33.80 -1.12 4.79
C ALA A 195 -35.24 -0.59 4.63
N GLY A 196 -35.47 0.21 3.58
CA GLY A 196 -36.68 0.12 2.75
C GLY A 196 -37.86 1.07 3.01
N THR A 197 -38.07 1.94 2.01
CA THR A 197 -39.34 2.52 1.50
C THR A 197 -39.91 3.80 2.13
N GLY A 198 -39.97 4.86 1.31
CA GLY A 198 -40.73 6.08 1.60
C GLY A 198 -40.30 7.28 0.75
N VAL A 199 -41.03 7.53 -0.35
CA VAL A 199 -40.89 8.73 -1.19
C VAL A 199 -41.23 9.99 -0.38
N LEU A 200 -40.26 10.85 -0.07
CA LEU A 200 -40.51 12.23 0.37
C LEU A 200 -39.39 13.19 -0.07
N ALA A 201 -39.82 14.42 -0.33
CA ALA A 201 -39.14 15.51 -1.02
C ALA A 201 -37.71 15.84 -0.56
N SER A 202 -36.86 16.21 -1.53
CA SER A 202 -35.47 16.63 -1.36
C SER A 202 -35.33 17.83 -0.42
N PRO A 203 -34.46 17.77 0.63
CA PRO A 203 -34.00 18.95 1.33
C PRO A 203 -32.83 19.61 0.56
N PRO A 204 -32.56 20.91 0.75
CA PRO A 204 -31.50 21.62 0.05
C PRO A 204 -30.14 21.03 0.42
N SER A 205 -29.31 20.77 -0.59
CA SER A 205 -28.00 20.14 -0.45
C SER A 205 -27.02 21.01 0.35
N THR A 206 -26.84 20.71 1.63
CA THR A 206 -25.61 21.06 2.34
C THR A 206 -24.55 20.05 1.89
N ARG A 207 -23.79 20.40 0.85
CA ARG A 207 -22.60 19.65 0.43
C ARG A 207 -21.68 19.48 1.64
N THR A 208 -21.38 18.25 2.03
CA THR A 208 -20.15 17.89 2.75
C THR A 208 -19.00 18.59 2.02
N PRO A 209 -18.06 19.28 2.69
CA PRO A 209 -16.96 19.92 1.99
C PRO A 209 -16.19 18.83 1.23
N ALA A 210 -16.19 18.95 -0.11
CA ALA A 210 -15.45 18.05 -0.99
C ALA A 210 -13.95 18.23 -0.71
N GLY A 211 -13.22 17.12 -0.56
CA GLY A 211 -11.78 17.16 -0.35
C GLY A 211 -11.05 17.82 -1.53
N PRO A 212 -9.79 18.22 -1.37
CA PRO A 212 -9.01 18.78 -2.48
C PRO A 212 -8.87 17.75 -3.60
N ARG A 213 -8.75 18.22 -4.84
CA ARG A 213 -8.33 17.39 -5.97
C ARG A 213 -6.82 17.48 -6.09
N THR A 214 -6.14 16.34 -6.07
CA THR A 214 -4.72 16.30 -6.40
C THR A 214 -4.53 15.91 -7.87
N ALA A 215 -3.54 16.50 -8.53
CA ALA A 215 -3.20 16.16 -9.90
C ALA A 215 -1.69 16.07 -10.07
N LYS A 216 -1.23 15.11 -10.87
CA LYS A 216 0.16 15.01 -11.32
C LYS A 216 0.25 15.29 -12.80
N TYR A 217 1.22 16.11 -13.21
CA TYR A 217 1.56 16.29 -14.62
C TYR A 217 2.98 15.76 -14.89
N GLY A 218 3.09 14.77 -15.77
CA GLY A 218 4.37 14.20 -16.19
C GLY A 218 5.20 15.13 -17.08
N GLY A 219 6.47 14.78 -17.32
CA GLY A 219 7.40 15.65 -18.07
C GLY A 219 6.94 15.98 -19.49
N SER A 220 6.32 15.01 -20.18
CA SER A 220 5.69 15.23 -21.49
C SER A 220 4.52 16.22 -21.45
N SER A 221 3.84 16.35 -20.32
CA SER A 221 2.73 17.28 -20.13
C SER A 221 3.20 18.73 -19.91
N VAL A 222 4.46 18.92 -19.50
CA VAL A 222 5.08 20.22 -19.21
C VAL A 222 6.37 20.45 -20.02
N ALA A 223 6.48 19.80 -21.18
CA ALA A 223 7.71 19.79 -21.98
C ALA A 223 8.13 21.16 -22.53
N ASP A 224 7.16 22.03 -22.80
CA ASP A 224 7.37 23.35 -23.39
C ASP A 224 6.38 24.38 -22.83
N ALA A 225 6.57 25.66 -23.18
CA ALA A 225 5.75 26.76 -22.67
C ALA A 225 4.25 26.65 -23.06
N GLU A 226 3.92 26.15 -24.25
CA GLU A 226 2.52 25.96 -24.67
C GLU A 226 1.88 24.80 -23.90
N SER A 227 2.66 23.75 -23.65
CA SER A 227 2.27 22.63 -22.79
C SER A 227 2.00 23.08 -21.35
N ILE A 228 2.86 23.93 -20.78
CA ILE A 228 2.64 24.54 -19.45
C ILE A 228 1.39 25.41 -19.43
N LYS A 229 1.15 26.25 -20.45
CA LYS A 229 -0.09 27.05 -20.53
C LYS A 229 -1.35 26.18 -20.62
N ARG A 230 -1.29 25.07 -21.35
CA ARG A 230 -2.40 24.11 -21.44
C ARG A 230 -2.70 23.46 -20.09
N VAL A 231 -1.66 23.06 -19.36
CA VAL A 231 -1.78 22.54 -17.98
C VAL A 231 -2.34 23.61 -17.03
N ALA A 232 -1.81 24.83 -17.06
CA ALA A 232 -2.29 25.96 -16.26
C ALA A 232 -3.78 26.23 -16.49
N LYS A 233 -4.22 26.23 -17.76
CA LYS A 233 -5.63 26.40 -18.11
C LYS A 233 -6.51 25.32 -17.48
N ARG A 234 -6.11 24.06 -17.59
CA ARG A 234 -6.84 22.93 -16.99
C ARG A 234 -6.96 23.07 -15.48
N ILE A 235 -5.87 23.41 -14.80
CA ILE A 235 -5.85 23.64 -13.34
C ILE A 235 -6.80 24.77 -12.94
N VAL A 236 -6.75 25.89 -13.68
CA VAL A 236 -7.63 27.04 -13.46
C VAL A 236 -9.10 26.67 -13.69
N ASP A 237 -9.41 25.89 -14.72
CA ASP A 237 -10.77 25.45 -15.00
C ASP A 237 -11.30 24.53 -13.87
N THR A 238 -10.47 23.64 -13.31
CA THR A 238 -10.81 22.84 -12.11
C THR A 238 -11.04 23.74 -10.89
N ARG A 239 -10.21 24.78 -10.69
CA ARG A 239 -10.40 25.77 -9.61
C ARG A 239 -11.70 26.56 -9.77
N ARG A 240 -12.04 26.97 -11.00
CA ARG A 240 -13.30 27.66 -11.34
C ARG A 240 -14.53 26.79 -11.09
N ALA A 241 -14.40 25.47 -11.23
CA ALA A 241 -15.46 24.52 -10.87
C ALA A 241 -15.68 24.41 -9.35
N GLY A 242 -14.91 25.12 -8.53
CA GLY A 242 -15.08 25.22 -7.08
C GLY A 242 -14.26 24.20 -6.29
N HIS A 243 -13.33 23.50 -6.91
CA HIS A 243 -12.45 22.56 -6.21
C HIS A 243 -11.22 23.26 -5.63
N GLU A 244 -10.75 22.80 -4.48
CA GLU A 244 -9.38 23.02 -4.03
C GLU A 244 -8.43 22.16 -4.87
N VAL A 245 -7.25 22.68 -5.21
CA VAL A 245 -6.37 22.04 -6.20
C VAL A 245 -4.92 22.02 -5.71
N VAL A 246 -4.34 20.83 -5.68
CA VAL A 246 -2.93 20.57 -5.36
C VAL A 246 -2.30 19.85 -6.55
N VAL A 247 -1.18 20.35 -7.05
CA VAL A 247 -0.57 19.84 -8.27
C VAL A 247 0.87 19.42 -8.01
N ALA A 248 1.21 18.17 -8.30
CA ALA A 248 2.59 17.71 -8.39
C ALA A 248 3.10 17.79 -9.84
N VAL A 249 4.26 18.39 -10.06
CA VAL A 249 4.86 18.50 -11.41
C VAL A 249 6.20 17.79 -11.47
N SER A 250 6.45 17.11 -12.59
CA SER A 250 7.77 16.57 -12.97
C SER A 250 8.62 17.65 -13.65
N ALA A 251 9.90 17.34 -13.90
CA ALA A 251 10.76 18.17 -14.72
C ALA A 251 10.27 18.25 -16.17
N MET A 252 10.63 19.31 -16.89
CA MET A 252 10.18 19.54 -18.28
C MET A 252 10.78 18.52 -19.23
N GLY A 253 9.94 17.82 -20.01
CA GLY A 253 10.41 16.90 -21.06
C GLY A 253 11.41 15.87 -20.53
N ASP A 254 12.59 15.84 -21.15
CA ASP A 254 13.67 14.90 -20.82
C ASP A 254 14.74 15.50 -19.88
N THR A 255 14.45 16.64 -19.24
CA THR A 255 15.43 17.38 -18.40
C THR A 255 16.07 16.51 -17.31
N THR A 256 15.32 15.61 -16.67
CA THR A 256 15.87 14.71 -15.63
C THR A 256 16.95 13.80 -16.21
N ASP A 257 16.73 13.26 -17.40
CA ASP A 257 17.70 12.39 -18.08
C ASP A 257 18.92 13.20 -18.56
N GLU A 258 18.71 14.41 -19.09
CA GLU A 258 19.80 15.33 -19.46
C GLU A 258 20.70 15.68 -18.26
N LEU A 259 20.10 15.90 -17.08
CA LEU A 259 20.84 16.15 -15.84
C LEU A 259 21.61 14.92 -15.35
N LEU A 260 21.04 13.72 -15.48
CA LEU A 260 21.73 12.45 -15.18
C LEU A 260 22.93 12.25 -16.11
N ASP A 261 22.75 12.46 -17.42
CA ASP A 261 23.81 12.36 -18.41
C ASP A 261 24.93 13.38 -18.15
N LEU A 262 24.57 14.61 -17.82
CA LEU A 262 25.54 15.65 -17.46
C LEU A 262 26.30 15.29 -16.18
N ALA A 263 25.62 14.76 -15.16
CA ALA A 263 26.27 14.31 -13.94
C ALA A 263 27.29 13.18 -14.23
N GLY A 264 26.93 12.23 -15.08
CA GLY A 264 27.82 11.15 -15.52
C GLY A 264 29.05 11.63 -16.31
N GLN A 265 28.90 12.71 -17.09
CA GLN A 265 30.01 13.36 -17.79
C GLN A 265 30.97 14.08 -16.84
N VAL A 266 30.45 14.67 -15.75
CA VAL A 266 31.25 15.37 -14.73
C VAL A 266 31.95 14.37 -13.81
N ALA A 267 31.26 13.33 -13.38
CA ALA A 267 31.77 12.29 -12.48
C ALA A 267 31.23 10.92 -12.91
N PRO A 268 32.09 9.93 -13.21
CA PRO A 268 31.65 8.59 -13.59
C PRO A 268 30.77 7.88 -12.54
N ILE A 269 30.95 8.25 -11.27
CA ILE A 269 30.13 7.78 -10.15
C ILE A 269 29.75 9.02 -9.32
N PRO A 270 28.66 9.72 -9.68
CA PRO A 270 28.21 10.90 -8.96
C PRO A 270 27.87 10.57 -7.49
N ALA A 271 28.22 11.47 -6.57
CA ALA A 271 27.84 11.31 -5.17
C ALA A 271 26.30 11.38 -5.05
N PRO A 272 25.62 10.36 -4.47
CA PRO A 272 24.16 10.29 -4.46
C PRO A 272 23.46 11.52 -3.88
N ARG A 273 24.03 12.11 -2.82
CA ARG A 273 23.50 13.32 -2.17
C ARG A 273 23.49 14.53 -3.12
N GLU A 274 24.57 14.74 -3.86
CA GLU A 274 24.65 15.85 -4.82
C GLU A 274 23.80 15.59 -6.05
N LEU A 275 23.64 14.31 -6.43
CA LEU A 275 22.75 13.93 -7.50
C LEU A 275 21.30 14.28 -7.14
N ASP A 276 20.85 13.98 -5.92
CA ASP A 276 19.52 14.39 -5.45
C ASP A 276 19.34 15.91 -5.50
N MET A 277 20.37 16.67 -5.10
CA MET A 277 20.35 18.12 -5.19
C MET A 277 20.23 18.61 -6.64
N LEU A 278 20.99 18.02 -7.57
CA LEU A 278 20.95 18.35 -8.99
C LEU A 278 19.57 18.05 -9.60
N LEU A 279 19.07 16.84 -9.43
CA LEU A 279 17.80 16.41 -10.05
C LEU A 279 16.62 17.22 -9.52
N SER A 280 16.65 17.59 -8.23
CA SER A 280 15.62 18.45 -7.63
C SER A 280 15.47 19.83 -8.30
N SER A 281 16.48 20.29 -9.04
CA SER A 281 16.38 21.56 -9.77
C SER A 281 15.40 21.50 -10.94
N GLY A 282 15.21 20.32 -11.55
CA GLY A 282 14.34 20.13 -12.71
C GLY A 282 12.86 20.39 -12.41
N GLU A 283 12.33 19.84 -11.31
CA GLU A 283 10.94 20.11 -10.93
C GLU A 283 10.74 21.55 -10.45
N ARG A 284 11.78 22.17 -9.88
CA ARG A 284 11.72 23.56 -9.40
C ARG A 284 11.58 24.57 -10.55
N ILE A 285 12.18 24.30 -11.70
CA ILE A 285 11.98 25.09 -12.92
C ILE A 285 10.52 24.99 -13.36
N SER A 286 10.01 23.76 -13.43
CA SER A 286 8.65 23.46 -13.92
C SER A 286 7.56 24.09 -13.03
N MET A 287 7.67 23.95 -11.70
CA MET A 287 6.69 24.52 -10.77
C MET A 287 6.63 26.05 -10.84
N ALA A 288 7.79 26.71 -11.00
CA ALA A 288 7.86 28.16 -11.08
C ALA A 288 7.20 28.71 -12.36
N LEU A 289 7.48 28.07 -13.50
CA LEU A 289 6.85 28.44 -14.78
C LEU A 289 5.33 28.20 -14.74
N LEU A 290 4.88 27.10 -14.14
CA LEU A 290 3.47 26.82 -13.98
C LEU A 290 2.77 27.85 -13.08
N ALA A 291 3.40 28.24 -11.97
CA ALA A 291 2.89 29.29 -11.09
C ALA A 291 2.73 30.63 -11.83
N MET A 292 3.73 31.04 -12.62
CA MET A 292 3.67 32.25 -13.44
C MET A 292 2.53 32.20 -14.46
N ALA A 293 2.32 31.04 -15.10
CA ALA A 293 1.22 30.85 -16.03
C ALA A 293 -0.14 30.99 -15.35
N ILE A 294 -0.33 30.40 -14.17
CA ILE A 294 -1.58 30.50 -13.40
C ILE A 294 -1.82 31.95 -12.92
N HIS A 295 -0.78 32.64 -12.43
CA HIS A 295 -0.85 34.06 -12.06
C HIS A 295 -1.29 34.94 -13.23
N SER A 296 -0.76 34.69 -14.43
CA SER A 296 -1.17 35.43 -15.64
C SER A 296 -2.65 35.28 -15.98
N MET A 297 -3.31 34.23 -15.47
CA MET A 297 -4.74 33.97 -15.64
C MET A 297 -5.60 34.54 -14.49
N GLY A 298 -5.00 35.26 -13.54
CA GLY A 298 -5.68 35.95 -12.45
C GLY A 298 -5.97 35.09 -11.21
N PHE A 299 -5.33 33.93 -11.07
CA PHE A 299 -5.45 33.06 -9.91
C PHE A 299 -4.17 33.09 -9.09
N GLU A 300 -4.28 33.01 -7.76
CA GLU A 300 -3.14 32.90 -6.87
C GLU A 300 -2.61 31.46 -6.86
N ALA A 301 -1.30 31.29 -7.04
CA ALA A 301 -0.62 30.00 -7.02
C ALA A 301 0.63 30.03 -6.14
N ARG A 302 0.85 28.98 -5.35
CA ARG A 302 2.00 28.88 -4.44
C ARG A 302 2.79 27.61 -4.70
N SER A 303 4.09 27.77 -4.96
CA SER A 303 5.02 26.67 -5.20
C SER A 303 5.70 26.22 -3.91
N PHE A 304 5.80 24.91 -3.71
CA PHE A 304 6.44 24.28 -2.56
C PHE A 304 7.42 23.19 -3.03
N THR A 305 8.63 23.18 -2.48
CA THR A 305 9.54 22.02 -2.65
C THR A 305 9.08 20.84 -1.81
N GLY A 306 9.60 19.63 -2.05
CA GLY A 306 9.26 18.45 -1.24
C GLY A 306 9.41 18.68 0.28
N SER A 307 10.50 19.34 0.69
CA SER A 307 10.72 19.74 2.09
C SER A 307 9.66 20.70 2.64
N GLN A 308 9.21 21.67 1.83
CA GLN A 308 8.19 22.64 2.23
C GLN A 308 6.78 22.04 2.23
N ALA A 309 6.56 20.99 1.43
CA ALA A 309 5.34 20.20 1.39
C ALA A 309 5.24 19.17 2.53
N GLY A 310 6.27 19.05 3.36
CA GLY A 310 6.31 18.11 4.46
C GLY A 310 6.54 16.66 4.02
N MET A 311 7.15 16.42 2.86
CA MET A 311 7.48 15.09 2.35
C MET A 311 8.71 14.55 3.08
N ILE A 312 8.51 13.76 4.14
CA ILE A 312 9.59 13.25 4.98
C ILE A 312 10.02 11.87 4.50
N THR A 313 11.32 11.67 4.36
CA THR A 313 11.87 10.41 3.87
C THR A 313 12.99 9.84 4.73
N ASP A 314 13.34 8.59 4.48
CA ASP A 314 14.63 8.03 4.93
C ASP A 314 15.83 8.74 4.25
N ALA A 315 17.05 8.36 4.64
CA ALA A 315 18.29 8.96 4.16
C ALA A 315 18.86 8.27 2.90
N THR A 316 18.06 7.44 2.22
CA THR A 316 18.53 6.66 1.07
C THR A 316 18.47 7.50 -0.21
N HIS A 317 19.52 8.26 -0.49
CA HIS A 317 19.59 9.09 -1.70
C HIS A 317 19.35 8.30 -3.00
N GLY A 318 18.66 8.94 -3.96
CA GLY A 318 18.28 8.34 -5.25
C GLY A 318 17.06 7.40 -5.23
N ALA A 319 16.68 6.85 -4.07
CA ALA A 319 15.62 5.85 -3.95
C ALA A 319 14.87 5.93 -2.60
N ALA A 320 14.73 7.13 -2.06
CA ALA A 320 14.23 7.34 -0.72
C ALA A 320 12.78 6.86 -0.56
N ARG A 321 12.44 6.44 0.65
CA ARG A 321 11.07 6.04 1.02
C ARG A 321 10.40 7.11 1.85
N ILE A 322 9.15 7.40 1.51
CA ILE A 322 8.30 8.31 2.30
C ILE A 322 8.03 7.62 3.64
N VAL A 323 8.42 8.31 4.72
CA VAL A 323 8.19 7.90 6.10
C VAL A 323 6.92 8.55 6.62
N ASP A 324 6.73 9.83 6.30
CA ASP A 324 5.61 10.64 6.78
C ASP A 324 5.35 11.80 5.80
N VAL A 325 4.11 12.31 5.78
CA VAL A 325 3.72 13.47 4.99
C VAL A 325 2.95 14.43 5.89
N THR A 326 3.54 15.58 6.18
CA THR A 326 2.96 16.60 7.08
C THR A 326 2.64 17.90 6.31
N PRO A 327 1.52 17.99 5.58
CA PRO A 327 1.26 19.05 4.60
C PRO A 327 0.67 20.34 5.21
N VAL A 328 1.16 20.77 6.39
CA VAL A 328 0.60 21.93 7.13
C VAL A 328 0.56 23.20 6.27
N ARG A 329 1.69 23.54 5.64
CA ARG A 329 1.81 24.74 4.79
C ARG A 329 0.94 24.68 3.53
N LEU A 330 0.63 23.46 3.07
CA LEU A 330 -0.22 23.26 1.90
C LEU A 330 -1.67 23.50 2.28
N ARG A 331 -2.12 22.98 3.43
CA ARG A 331 -3.46 23.25 3.96
C ARG A 331 -3.68 24.73 4.21
N GLU A 332 -2.74 25.42 4.86
CA GLU A 332 -2.80 26.88 5.06
C GLU A 332 -2.95 27.65 3.73
N ALA A 333 -2.20 27.25 2.70
CA ALA A 333 -2.32 27.87 1.37
C ALA A 333 -3.66 27.59 0.69
N LEU A 334 -4.22 26.38 0.86
CA LEU A 334 -5.55 26.03 0.34
C LEU A 334 -6.65 26.81 1.06
N ASP A 335 -6.55 26.98 2.39
CA ASP A 335 -7.49 27.76 3.19
C ASP A 335 -7.51 29.25 2.78
N GLU A 336 -6.36 29.77 2.34
CA GLU A 336 -6.22 31.10 1.75
C GLU A 336 -6.69 31.17 0.28
N GLY A 337 -7.17 30.06 -0.27
CA GLY A 337 -7.76 29.95 -1.60
C GLY A 337 -6.76 29.81 -2.74
N ALA A 338 -5.46 29.63 -2.45
CA ALA A 338 -4.42 29.49 -3.47
C ALA A 338 -4.46 28.12 -4.14
N ILE A 339 -3.97 28.06 -5.38
CA ILE A 339 -3.65 26.81 -6.06
C ILE A 339 -2.26 26.36 -5.61
N VAL A 340 -2.16 25.16 -5.06
CA VAL A 340 -0.90 24.63 -4.53
C VAL A 340 -0.16 23.88 -5.62
N ILE A 341 1.13 24.17 -5.82
CA ILE A 341 2.01 23.46 -6.74
C ILE A 341 3.18 22.90 -5.94
N VAL A 342 3.47 21.61 -6.10
CA VAL A 342 4.53 20.90 -5.40
C VAL A 342 5.52 20.35 -6.41
N ALA A 343 6.81 20.54 -6.15
CA ALA A 343 7.86 19.82 -6.86
C ALA A 343 7.73 18.32 -6.55
N GLY A 344 7.35 17.52 -7.56
CA GLY A 344 7.27 16.07 -7.43
C GLY A 344 8.65 15.45 -7.20
N PHE A 345 8.70 14.13 -6.96
CA PHE A 345 9.95 13.33 -6.91
C PHE A 345 10.90 13.63 -5.73
N GLN A 346 10.67 14.72 -5.00
CA GLN A 346 11.53 15.20 -3.92
C GLN A 346 10.99 14.89 -2.53
N GLY A 347 11.91 14.70 -1.59
CA GLY A 347 11.65 14.56 -0.17
C GLY A 347 12.68 15.30 0.68
N PHE A 348 12.59 15.10 1.99
CA PHE A 348 13.48 15.67 2.97
C PHE A 348 13.73 14.70 4.12
N ASN A 349 14.99 14.43 4.41
CA ASN A 349 15.33 13.66 5.60
C ASN A 349 15.41 14.58 6.83
N ARG A 350 14.60 14.31 7.86
CA ARG A 350 14.55 15.14 9.08
C ARG A 350 15.87 15.12 9.87
N ASP A 351 16.60 14.01 9.84
CA ASP A 351 17.81 13.83 10.65
C ASP A 351 19.02 14.52 10.03
N THR A 352 19.30 14.25 8.75
CA THR A 352 20.44 14.84 8.03
C THR A 352 20.14 16.24 7.51
N ARG A 353 18.86 16.58 7.35
CA ARG A 353 18.37 17.83 6.73
C ARG A 353 18.74 17.96 5.26
N ASP A 354 19.00 16.84 4.58
CA ASP A 354 19.29 16.82 3.16
C ASP A 354 18.00 16.66 2.32
N ILE A 355 18.08 17.14 1.08
CA ILE A 355 17.10 16.82 0.03
C ILE A 355 17.34 15.39 -0.42
N THR A 356 16.24 14.66 -0.58
CA THR A 356 16.25 13.30 -1.09
C THR A 356 15.39 13.19 -2.33
N THR A 357 15.66 12.20 -3.17
CA THR A 357 14.79 11.85 -4.29
C THR A 357 14.17 10.48 -4.13
N LEU A 358 12.94 10.31 -4.61
CA LEU A 358 12.13 9.10 -4.45
C LEU A 358 12.46 8.01 -5.50
N GLY A 359 13.35 8.30 -6.43
CA GLY A 359 13.65 7.44 -7.58
C GLY A 359 12.58 7.49 -8.67
N ARG A 360 12.65 6.56 -9.63
CA ARG A 360 11.72 6.51 -10.78
C ARG A 360 10.26 6.54 -10.31
N GLY A 361 9.40 7.23 -11.06
CA GLY A 361 7.98 7.41 -10.70
C GLY A 361 7.74 8.19 -9.40
N GLY A 362 8.75 8.90 -8.90
CA GLY A 362 8.66 9.67 -7.67
C GLY A 362 7.56 10.73 -7.70
N SER A 363 7.33 11.41 -8.83
CA SER A 363 6.25 12.41 -8.94
C SER A 363 4.85 11.81 -8.79
N ASP A 364 4.60 10.60 -9.32
CA ASP A 364 3.31 9.91 -9.13
C ASP A 364 3.11 9.58 -7.67
N THR A 365 4.17 9.07 -7.03
CA THR A 365 4.17 8.73 -5.60
C THR A 365 3.95 9.97 -4.74
N THR A 366 4.56 11.12 -5.08
CA THR A 366 4.33 12.40 -4.39
C THR A 366 2.86 12.81 -4.47
N ALA A 367 2.24 12.74 -5.65
CA ALA A 367 0.85 13.15 -5.82
C ALA A 367 -0.11 12.29 -5.00
N VAL A 368 0.07 10.97 -5.03
CA VAL A 368 -0.74 10.04 -4.24
C VAL A 368 -0.52 10.23 -2.74
N ALA A 369 0.72 10.45 -2.30
CA ALA A 369 1.02 10.67 -0.89
C ALA A 369 0.42 11.99 -0.36
N LEU A 370 0.44 13.05 -1.16
CA LEU A 370 -0.27 14.29 -0.85
C LEU A 370 -1.79 14.09 -0.85
N ALA A 371 -2.32 13.27 -1.76
CA ALA A 371 -3.74 12.94 -1.80
C ALA A 371 -4.18 12.25 -0.51
N ALA A 372 -3.41 11.28 -0.04
CA ALA A 372 -3.66 10.60 1.23
C ALA A 372 -3.60 11.56 2.41
N ALA A 373 -2.55 12.38 2.50
CA ALA A 373 -2.32 13.28 3.64
C ALA A 373 -3.28 14.47 3.71
N LEU A 374 -3.89 14.85 2.58
CA LEU A 374 -4.88 15.93 2.50
C LEU A 374 -6.32 15.42 2.40
N GLU A 375 -6.54 14.11 2.53
CA GLU A 375 -7.86 13.47 2.39
C GLU A 375 -8.56 13.88 1.08
N ALA A 376 -7.79 13.84 0.00
CA ALA A 376 -8.24 14.24 -1.32
C ALA A 376 -9.30 13.29 -1.88
N ASP A 377 -10.28 13.86 -2.56
CA ASP A 377 -11.35 13.12 -3.23
C ASP A 377 -10.83 12.18 -4.33
N VAL A 378 -9.81 12.64 -5.05
CA VAL A 378 -9.21 11.94 -6.19
C VAL A 378 -7.79 12.43 -6.44
N CYS A 379 -6.93 11.51 -6.88
CA CYS A 379 -5.61 11.78 -7.42
C CYS A 379 -5.60 11.55 -8.93
N GLU A 380 -5.63 12.63 -9.71
CA GLU A 380 -5.55 12.57 -11.17
C GLU A 380 -4.09 12.42 -11.61
N ILE A 381 -3.76 11.37 -12.35
CA ILE A 381 -2.43 11.18 -12.92
C ILE A 381 -2.50 11.46 -14.42
N TYR A 382 -1.93 12.59 -14.84
CA TYR A 382 -1.89 13.01 -16.23
C TYR A 382 -0.61 12.57 -16.93
N SER A 383 -0.78 11.89 -18.07
CA SER A 383 0.29 11.39 -18.93
C SER A 383 0.03 11.68 -20.42
N ASP A 384 0.83 11.07 -21.29
CA ASP A 384 0.79 11.12 -22.75
C ASP A 384 -0.15 10.07 -23.38
N VAL A 385 -0.78 9.23 -22.56
CA VAL A 385 -1.75 8.21 -22.98
C VAL A 385 -3.13 8.50 -22.38
N ASP A 386 -4.18 8.11 -23.10
CA ASP A 386 -5.58 8.37 -22.73
C ASP A 386 -6.08 7.66 -21.48
N GLY A 387 -5.27 6.78 -20.90
CA GLY A 387 -5.58 5.99 -19.73
C GLY A 387 -4.68 4.76 -19.67
N ILE A 388 -5.13 3.75 -18.94
CA ILE A 388 -4.49 2.43 -18.89
C ILE A 388 -5.12 1.57 -19.98
N PHE A 389 -4.28 0.86 -20.74
CA PHE A 389 -4.69 0.01 -21.84
C PHE A 389 -4.51 -1.46 -21.48
N THR A 390 -5.24 -2.33 -22.19
CA THR A 390 -5.13 -3.80 -22.08
C THR A 390 -3.75 -4.33 -22.46
N ALA A 391 -2.92 -3.56 -23.19
CA ALA A 391 -1.52 -3.81 -23.44
C ALA A 391 -0.82 -2.49 -23.79
N ASP A 392 0.51 -2.44 -23.87
CA ASP A 392 1.22 -1.26 -24.37
C ASP A 392 0.81 -0.99 -25.83
N PRO A 393 0.14 0.15 -26.14
CA PRO A 393 -0.28 0.50 -27.49
C PRO A 393 0.85 0.53 -28.52
N ARG A 394 2.08 0.77 -28.07
CA ARG A 394 3.27 0.82 -28.94
C ARG A 394 3.67 -0.58 -29.41
N VAL A 395 3.35 -1.61 -28.63
CA VAL A 395 3.61 -3.03 -28.96
C VAL A 395 2.40 -3.66 -29.64
N VAL A 396 1.20 -3.38 -29.11
CA VAL A 396 -0.09 -3.88 -29.57
C VAL A 396 -1.00 -2.71 -29.96
N PRO A 397 -1.03 -2.31 -31.25
CA PRO A 397 -1.80 -1.14 -31.69
C PRO A 397 -3.31 -1.22 -31.43
N LYS A 398 -3.87 -2.44 -31.37
CA LYS A 398 -5.28 -2.69 -31.07
C LYS A 398 -5.58 -2.76 -29.56
N ALA A 399 -4.66 -2.34 -28.70
CA ALA A 399 -4.92 -2.31 -27.26
C ALA A 399 -6.14 -1.45 -26.93
N ARG A 400 -7.06 -1.98 -26.14
CA ARG A 400 -8.27 -1.29 -25.71
C ARG A 400 -7.99 -0.51 -24.43
N LYS A 401 -8.47 0.73 -24.36
CA LYS A 401 -8.42 1.50 -23.10
C LYS A 401 -9.39 0.90 -22.09
N LEU A 402 -8.93 0.67 -20.87
CA LEU A 402 -9.76 0.24 -19.74
C LEU A 402 -10.55 1.43 -19.20
N GLY A 403 -11.85 1.27 -18.94
CA GLY A 403 -12.62 2.29 -18.21
C GLY A 403 -12.30 2.25 -16.71
N ARG A 404 -12.08 1.05 -16.18
CA ARG A 404 -11.78 0.77 -14.78
C ARG A 404 -10.78 -0.38 -14.68
N VAL A 405 -9.98 -0.39 -13.63
CA VAL A 405 -9.07 -1.49 -13.27
C VAL A 405 -8.96 -1.54 -11.75
N SER A 406 -8.86 -2.73 -11.17
CA SER A 406 -8.61 -2.85 -9.73
C SER A 406 -7.17 -2.47 -9.39
N SER A 407 -6.93 -2.05 -8.14
CA SER A 407 -5.59 -1.75 -7.65
C SER A 407 -4.69 -2.99 -7.67
N GLU A 408 -5.25 -4.19 -7.47
CA GLU A 408 -4.52 -5.46 -7.51
C GLU A 408 -4.04 -5.77 -8.93
N GLU A 409 -4.93 -5.67 -9.92
CA GLU A 409 -4.57 -5.85 -11.33
C GLU A 409 -3.57 -4.80 -11.81
N MET A 410 -3.75 -3.54 -11.40
CA MET A 410 -2.80 -2.49 -11.78
C MET A 410 -1.42 -2.69 -11.14
N LEU A 411 -1.35 -3.18 -9.89
CA LEU A 411 -0.07 -3.55 -9.26
C LEU A 411 0.62 -4.65 -10.07
N GLU A 412 -0.11 -5.68 -10.47
CA GLU A 412 0.44 -6.79 -11.27
C GLU A 412 0.86 -6.34 -12.67
N LEU A 413 0.07 -5.50 -13.35
CA LEU A 413 0.44 -4.92 -14.65
C LEU A 413 1.71 -4.06 -14.53
N ALA A 414 1.77 -3.16 -13.53
CA ALA A 414 2.92 -2.27 -13.31
C ALA A 414 4.19 -3.04 -12.97
N ALA A 415 4.10 -4.07 -12.12
CA ALA A 415 5.22 -4.94 -11.77
C ALA A 415 5.78 -5.74 -12.97
N ASN A 416 4.99 -5.90 -14.03
CA ASN A 416 5.32 -6.77 -15.17
C ASN A 416 5.52 -6.00 -16.49
N GLY A 417 5.70 -4.68 -16.43
CA GLY A 417 6.15 -3.88 -17.58
C GLY A 417 5.16 -2.82 -18.06
N ALA A 418 3.97 -2.70 -17.47
CA ALA A 418 3.09 -1.57 -17.78
C ALA A 418 3.67 -0.27 -17.22
N LYS A 419 4.11 0.64 -18.10
CA LYS A 419 4.82 1.88 -17.74
C LYS A 419 3.91 3.08 -17.43
N VAL A 420 2.58 2.93 -17.46
CA VAL A 420 1.63 4.05 -17.37
C VAL A 420 1.51 4.61 -15.95
N LEU A 421 1.50 3.75 -14.94
CA LEU A 421 1.46 4.12 -13.52
C LEU A 421 2.57 3.42 -12.78
N TYR A 422 3.30 4.17 -11.95
CA TYR A 422 4.39 3.58 -11.19
C TYR A 422 3.88 2.74 -10.01
N ILE A 423 4.45 1.55 -9.83
CA ILE A 423 4.02 0.55 -8.84
C ILE A 423 3.89 1.11 -7.42
N ARG A 424 4.85 1.95 -6.98
CA ARG A 424 4.85 2.54 -5.63
C ARG A 424 3.66 3.49 -5.43
N ALA A 425 3.23 4.20 -6.46
CA ALA A 425 2.08 5.09 -6.37
C ALA A 425 0.78 4.29 -6.22
N VAL A 426 0.63 3.18 -6.95
CA VAL A 426 -0.54 2.29 -6.83
C VAL A 426 -0.56 1.58 -5.47
N GLU A 427 0.60 1.12 -4.97
CA GLU A 427 0.70 0.50 -3.65
C GLU A 427 0.31 1.48 -2.55
N TYR A 428 0.83 2.72 -2.62
CA TYR A 428 0.49 3.77 -1.66
C TYR A 428 -0.99 4.12 -1.72
N ALA A 429 -1.56 4.25 -2.93
CA ALA A 429 -2.97 4.55 -3.11
C ALA A 429 -3.86 3.46 -2.51
N ARG A 430 -3.56 2.19 -2.78
CA ARG A 430 -4.28 1.05 -2.19
C ARG A 430 -4.19 1.07 -0.66
N ARG A 431 -3.00 1.27 -0.09
CA ARG A 431 -2.78 1.29 1.37
C ARG A 431 -3.58 2.39 2.06
N HIS A 432 -3.66 3.57 1.44
CA HIS A 432 -4.32 4.74 2.02
C HIS A 432 -5.74 4.98 1.49
N GLY A 433 -6.24 4.13 0.59
CA GLY A 433 -7.57 4.26 0.01
C GLY A 433 -7.76 5.41 -0.97
N VAL A 434 -6.67 5.91 -1.56
CA VAL A 434 -6.71 7.02 -2.52
C VAL A 434 -7.26 6.53 -3.86
N LEU A 435 -8.28 7.21 -4.38
CA LEU A 435 -8.81 6.97 -5.73
C LEU A 435 -7.85 7.57 -6.77
N ILE A 436 -7.29 6.74 -7.65
CA ILE A 436 -6.47 7.22 -8.77
C ILE A 436 -7.33 7.33 -10.04
N HIS A 437 -7.14 8.42 -10.77
CA HIS A 437 -7.73 8.65 -12.09
C HIS A 437 -6.65 8.91 -13.14
N ALA A 438 -6.34 7.91 -13.96
CA ALA A 438 -5.33 8.01 -15.00
C ALA A 438 -5.91 8.65 -16.27
N ARG A 439 -5.32 9.75 -16.75
CA ARG A 439 -5.85 10.57 -17.84
C ARG A 439 -4.75 11.08 -18.77
N SER A 440 -5.14 11.50 -19.97
CA SER A 440 -4.27 12.23 -20.89
C SER A 440 -4.35 13.74 -20.65
N THR A 441 -3.19 14.42 -20.72
CA THR A 441 -3.15 15.89 -20.78
C THR A 441 -3.67 16.42 -22.13
N PHE A 442 -3.54 15.61 -23.19
CA PHE A 442 -3.76 15.99 -24.59
C PHE A 442 -5.19 15.77 -25.05
N SER A 443 -5.97 14.96 -24.34
CA SER A 443 -7.38 14.70 -24.64
C SER A 443 -8.29 15.12 -23.48
N SER A 444 -9.58 15.22 -23.77
CA SER A 444 -10.64 15.41 -22.77
C SER A 444 -11.35 14.09 -22.44
N GLY A 445 -10.76 12.95 -22.81
CA GLY A 445 -11.31 11.64 -22.49
C GLY A 445 -11.50 11.46 -20.98
N GLU A 446 -12.42 10.58 -20.61
CA GLU A 446 -12.67 10.28 -19.20
C GLU A 446 -11.38 9.78 -18.54
N GLY A 447 -10.73 8.77 -19.14
CA GLY A 447 -9.51 8.17 -18.61
C GLY A 447 -9.73 6.71 -18.23
N THR A 448 -9.01 6.28 -17.20
CA THR A 448 -9.20 5.00 -16.50
C THR A 448 -9.21 5.24 -15.00
N TRP A 449 -10.18 4.65 -14.30
CA TRP A 449 -10.23 4.66 -12.83
C TRP A 449 -9.50 3.46 -12.25
N VAL A 450 -8.64 3.67 -11.24
CA VAL A 450 -8.01 2.59 -10.48
C VAL A 450 -8.70 2.50 -9.12
N LEU A 451 -9.35 1.38 -8.86
CA LEU A 451 -10.28 1.20 -7.74
C LEU A 451 -9.75 0.19 -6.73
N ASP A 452 -10.02 0.38 -5.45
CA ASP A 452 -9.96 -0.71 -4.48
C ASP A 452 -11.27 -1.51 -4.56
N ALA A 453 -11.18 -2.81 -4.84
CA ALA A 453 -12.35 -3.68 -5.02
C ALA A 453 -13.23 -3.75 -3.76
N ASN A 454 -12.67 -3.46 -2.59
CA ASN A 454 -13.37 -3.49 -1.30
C ASN A 454 -14.00 -2.14 -0.92
N ARG A 455 -13.95 -1.12 -1.79
CA ARG A 455 -14.45 0.23 -1.50
C ARG A 455 -15.46 0.69 -2.53
N THR A 456 -16.48 1.42 -2.05
CA THR A 456 -17.44 2.10 -2.92
C THR A 456 -17.00 3.55 -3.10
N TYR A 457 -17.00 4.03 -4.34
CA TYR A 457 -16.55 5.38 -4.69
C TYR A 457 -17.70 6.18 -5.31
N ALA A 458 -18.18 7.22 -4.62
CA ALA A 458 -19.27 8.07 -5.10
C ALA A 458 -18.93 8.86 -6.39
N LEU A 459 -17.64 9.07 -6.66
CA LEU A 459 -17.16 9.79 -7.86
C LEU A 459 -17.11 8.92 -9.12
N VAL A 460 -17.21 7.61 -8.98
CA VAL A 460 -17.18 6.69 -10.10
C VAL A 460 -18.62 6.55 -10.62
N PRO A 461 -18.90 6.84 -11.90
CA PRO A 461 -20.26 6.74 -12.45
C PRO A 461 -20.88 5.37 -12.14
N GLU A 462 -22.16 5.28 -11.79
CA GLU A 462 -22.85 3.99 -11.77
C GLU A 462 -22.88 3.45 -13.20
N GLY A 463 -22.23 2.31 -13.44
CA GLY A 463 -22.20 1.60 -14.71
C GLY A 463 -22.65 0.16 -14.48
N GLU A 464 -23.06 -0.52 -15.57
CA GLU A 464 -23.55 -1.91 -15.57
C GLU A 464 -22.71 -2.79 -14.64
N GLU A 465 -23.40 -3.65 -13.88
CA GLU A 465 -22.79 -4.61 -12.98
C GLU A 465 -21.54 -5.22 -13.60
N MET A 466 -20.43 -5.11 -12.87
CA MET A 466 -19.09 -5.45 -13.33
C MET A 466 -19.03 -6.96 -13.61
N GLU A 467 -19.31 -7.40 -14.85
CA GLU A 467 -18.74 -8.65 -15.33
C GLU A 467 -17.22 -8.42 -15.36
N GLU A 468 -16.53 -8.91 -14.33
CA GLU A 468 -15.07 -8.85 -14.26
C GLU A 468 -14.51 -9.55 -15.51
N PRO A 469 -13.79 -8.82 -16.38
CA PRO A 469 -13.18 -9.47 -17.53
C PRO A 469 -12.21 -10.53 -17.03
N ILE A 470 -12.23 -11.71 -17.67
CA ILE A 470 -11.37 -12.84 -17.29
C ILE A 470 -9.90 -12.40 -17.25
N VAL A 471 -9.50 -11.56 -18.21
CA VAL A 471 -8.18 -10.95 -18.32
C VAL A 471 -8.37 -9.44 -18.46
N ALA A 472 -7.71 -8.67 -17.59
CA ALA A 472 -7.66 -7.23 -17.64
C ALA A 472 -6.60 -6.72 -18.65
N GLY A 473 -5.47 -7.42 -18.78
CA GLY A 473 -4.45 -7.03 -19.75
C GLY A 473 -3.24 -7.96 -19.87
N VAL A 474 -2.36 -7.59 -20.80
CA VAL A 474 -1.10 -8.26 -21.14
C VAL A 474 0.04 -7.25 -20.97
N ALA A 475 1.00 -7.58 -20.11
CA ALA A 475 2.20 -6.79 -19.87
C ALA A 475 3.45 -7.48 -20.43
N THR A 476 4.42 -6.69 -20.90
CA THR A 476 5.67 -7.18 -21.50
C THR A 476 6.88 -6.47 -20.91
N ASP A 477 7.95 -7.21 -20.63
CA ASP A 477 9.22 -6.65 -20.13
C ASP A 477 10.44 -7.26 -20.83
N LEU A 478 11.28 -6.39 -21.42
CA LEU A 478 12.55 -6.72 -22.09
C LEU A 478 13.78 -6.36 -21.24
N SER A 479 13.58 -5.82 -20.04
CA SER A 479 14.66 -5.34 -19.18
C SER A 479 15.25 -6.43 -18.26
N GLN A 480 14.69 -7.64 -18.28
CA GLN A 480 15.11 -8.77 -17.46
C GLN A 480 16.20 -9.61 -18.14
N ALA A 481 17.06 -10.21 -17.33
CA ALA A 481 17.92 -11.32 -17.68
C ALA A 481 17.51 -12.55 -16.85
N LYS A 482 17.85 -13.74 -17.35
CA LYS A 482 17.64 -15.03 -16.68
C LYS A 482 18.97 -15.58 -16.20
N ILE A 483 19.01 -16.04 -14.95
CA ILE A 483 20.09 -16.84 -14.41
C ILE A 483 19.54 -18.19 -13.98
N THR A 484 20.18 -19.28 -14.43
CA THR A 484 19.89 -20.65 -14.00
C THR A 484 21.08 -21.21 -13.25
N VAL A 485 20.86 -21.58 -11.99
CA VAL A 485 21.80 -22.30 -11.14
C VAL A 485 21.54 -23.79 -11.33
N ILE A 486 22.44 -24.46 -12.05
CA ILE A 486 22.28 -25.86 -12.45
C ILE A 486 22.85 -26.79 -11.39
N GLY A 487 22.12 -27.85 -11.05
CA GLY A 487 22.61 -28.93 -10.19
C GLY A 487 22.77 -28.51 -8.74
N VAL A 488 21.83 -27.75 -8.20
CA VAL A 488 21.77 -27.43 -6.77
C VAL A 488 21.40 -28.68 -5.97
N PRO A 489 22.11 -29.02 -4.87
CA PRO A 489 21.71 -30.12 -4.01
C PRO A 489 20.30 -29.89 -3.44
N ASP A 490 19.41 -30.88 -3.59
CA ASP A 490 18.02 -30.77 -3.15
C ASP A 490 17.89 -31.06 -1.64
N VAL A 491 18.44 -30.16 -0.83
CA VAL A 491 18.37 -30.20 0.64
C VAL A 491 17.91 -28.85 1.20
N PRO A 492 17.19 -28.85 2.34
CA PRO A 492 16.74 -27.60 2.97
C PRO A 492 17.89 -26.61 3.20
N GLY A 493 17.65 -25.35 2.85
CA GLY A 493 18.61 -24.26 3.05
C GLY A 493 19.37 -23.82 1.79
N LYS A 494 19.48 -24.65 0.75
CA LYS A 494 20.25 -24.29 -0.46
C LYS A 494 19.68 -23.13 -1.26
N ALA A 495 18.37 -23.07 -1.43
CA ALA A 495 17.72 -21.88 -2.00
C ALA A 495 18.01 -20.62 -1.16
N ALA A 496 17.99 -20.73 0.17
CA ALA A 496 18.26 -19.60 1.06
C ALA A 496 19.72 -19.12 0.97
N GLU A 497 20.68 -20.03 0.80
CA GLU A 497 22.09 -19.67 0.54
C GLU A 497 22.23 -18.88 -0.77
N ILE A 498 21.65 -19.38 -1.87
CA ILE A 498 21.66 -18.71 -3.18
C ILE A 498 21.09 -17.31 -3.09
N PHE A 499 19.87 -17.16 -2.56
CA PHE A 499 19.22 -15.84 -2.52
C PHE A 499 19.83 -14.89 -1.49
N LYS A 500 20.51 -15.38 -0.44
CA LYS A 500 21.34 -14.51 0.41
C LYS A 500 22.53 -13.94 -0.34
N ILE A 501 23.17 -14.72 -1.22
CA ILE A 501 24.29 -14.27 -2.04
C ILE A 501 23.80 -13.21 -3.04
N VAL A 502 22.68 -13.48 -3.73
CA VAL A 502 22.07 -12.53 -4.67
C VAL A 502 21.65 -11.24 -3.96
N ALA A 503 20.99 -11.32 -2.81
CA ALA A 503 20.59 -10.14 -2.03
C ALA A 503 21.78 -9.29 -1.55
N LYS A 504 22.89 -9.93 -1.12
CA LYS A 504 24.12 -9.21 -0.74
C LYS A 504 24.76 -8.44 -1.91
N SER A 505 24.49 -8.86 -3.15
CA SER A 505 24.95 -8.15 -4.35
C SER A 505 24.12 -6.91 -4.69
N GLY A 506 22.99 -6.70 -3.99
CA GLY A 506 22.04 -5.61 -4.25
C GLY A 506 21.05 -5.87 -5.38
N ALA A 507 21.13 -7.03 -6.03
CA ALA A 507 20.23 -7.41 -7.13
C ALA A 507 18.82 -7.73 -6.62
N ASN A 508 17.81 -7.18 -7.29
CA ASN A 508 16.41 -7.50 -7.02
C ASN A 508 15.95 -8.65 -7.92
N VAL A 509 15.51 -9.74 -7.31
CA VAL A 509 14.96 -10.91 -8.00
C VAL A 509 13.47 -10.68 -8.26
N ASP A 510 13.01 -11.06 -9.46
CA ASP A 510 11.62 -10.97 -9.89
C ASP A 510 10.94 -12.35 -9.86
N MET A 511 11.14 -13.18 -10.90
CA MET A 511 10.57 -14.53 -10.96
C MET A 511 11.56 -15.54 -10.37
N ILE A 512 11.06 -16.51 -9.60
CA ILE A 512 11.82 -17.68 -9.14
C ILE A 512 11.07 -18.93 -9.59
N VAL A 513 11.77 -19.83 -10.28
CA VAL A 513 11.25 -21.11 -10.73
C VAL A 513 12.23 -22.20 -10.33
N GLN A 514 11.75 -23.13 -9.51
CA GLN A 514 12.43 -24.36 -9.18
C GLN A 514 11.50 -25.51 -9.53
N ASN A 515 11.98 -26.44 -10.35
CA ASN A 515 11.21 -27.64 -10.66
C ASN A 515 11.52 -28.75 -9.64
N VAL A 516 10.66 -29.76 -9.57
CA VAL A 516 10.89 -30.96 -8.75
C VAL A 516 12.21 -31.63 -9.17
N SER A 517 12.99 -32.09 -8.19
CA SER A 517 14.27 -32.74 -8.46
C SER A 517 14.07 -34.02 -9.27
N ALA A 518 15.01 -34.30 -10.17
CA ALA A 518 15.04 -35.61 -10.79
C ALA A 518 15.40 -36.63 -9.69
N ALA A 519 14.45 -37.50 -9.35
CA ALA A 519 14.58 -38.47 -8.25
C ALA A 519 15.84 -39.36 -8.33
N ALA A 520 16.47 -39.43 -9.50
CA ALA A 520 17.71 -40.16 -9.73
C ALA A 520 18.99 -39.45 -9.27
N THR A 521 19.00 -38.11 -9.17
CA THR A 521 20.24 -37.35 -8.89
C THR A 521 20.24 -36.62 -7.55
N GLY A 522 19.07 -36.39 -6.93
CA GLY A 522 18.98 -35.58 -5.71
C GLY A 522 19.40 -34.12 -5.93
N ARG A 523 19.32 -33.65 -7.18
CA ARG A 523 19.65 -32.28 -7.58
C ARG A 523 18.49 -31.63 -8.30
N THR A 524 18.44 -30.31 -8.21
CA THR A 524 17.43 -29.46 -8.83
C THR A 524 18.09 -28.23 -9.45
N ASP A 525 17.41 -27.63 -10.42
CA ASP A 525 17.83 -26.39 -11.04
C ASP A 525 16.96 -25.26 -10.52
N ILE A 526 17.59 -24.13 -10.18
CA ILE A 526 16.89 -22.93 -9.74
C ILE A 526 17.12 -21.85 -10.77
N SER A 527 16.05 -21.43 -11.44
CA SER A 527 16.07 -20.32 -12.40
C SER A 527 15.40 -19.11 -11.81
N PHE A 528 15.96 -17.92 -12.05
CA PHE A 528 15.34 -16.68 -11.64
C PHE A 528 15.62 -15.55 -12.63
N THR A 529 14.75 -14.53 -12.63
CA THR A 529 14.92 -13.30 -13.42
C THR A 529 15.32 -12.13 -12.54
N LEU A 530 16.06 -11.20 -13.12
CA LEU A 530 16.52 -9.96 -12.49
C LEU A 530 16.82 -8.90 -13.56
N PRO A 531 16.90 -7.60 -13.21
CA PRO A 531 17.30 -6.56 -14.14
C PRO A 531 18.65 -6.86 -14.82
N LYS A 532 18.75 -6.60 -16.13
CA LYS A 532 19.98 -6.79 -16.92
C LYS A 532 21.20 -6.08 -16.32
N SER A 533 20.99 -4.92 -15.68
CA SER A 533 22.04 -4.16 -15.00
C SER A 533 22.69 -4.93 -13.84
N ASP A 534 21.94 -5.82 -13.20
CA ASP A 534 22.34 -6.48 -11.96
C ASP A 534 22.93 -7.87 -12.22
N ALA A 535 22.72 -8.42 -13.41
CA ALA A 535 23.10 -9.77 -13.81
C ALA A 535 24.60 -10.05 -13.63
N ALA A 536 25.46 -9.13 -14.06
CA ALA A 536 26.91 -9.31 -13.96
C ALA A 536 27.40 -9.42 -12.50
N THR A 537 26.86 -8.59 -11.62
CA THR A 537 27.21 -8.58 -10.19
C THR A 537 26.70 -9.83 -9.49
N ALA A 538 25.46 -10.24 -9.77
CA ALA A 538 24.85 -11.46 -9.22
C ALA A 538 25.62 -12.73 -9.67
N LEU A 539 25.98 -12.84 -10.95
CA LEU A 539 26.76 -13.96 -11.48
C LEU A 539 28.13 -14.06 -10.80
N LYS A 540 28.82 -12.93 -10.64
CA LYS A 540 30.13 -12.89 -9.97
C LYS A 540 30.03 -13.34 -8.51
N ALA A 541 28.99 -12.90 -7.80
CA ALA A 541 28.75 -13.30 -6.41
C ALA A 541 28.45 -14.81 -6.28
N LEU A 542 27.59 -15.34 -7.14
CA LEU A 542 27.27 -16.77 -7.16
C LEU A 542 28.47 -17.64 -7.54
N ALA A 543 29.27 -17.20 -8.52
CA ALA A 543 30.47 -17.92 -8.94
C ALA A 543 31.53 -18.01 -7.83
N ALA A 544 31.66 -16.98 -6.99
CA ALA A 544 32.60 -16.96 -5.87
C ALA A 544 32.25 -18.00 -4.80
N GLU A 545 30.95 -18.24 -4.57
CA GLU A 545 30.45 -19.12 -3.52
C GLU A 545 30.04 -20.51 -4.05
N LYS A 546 30.50 -20.88 -5.25
CA LYS A 546 30.14 -22.15 -5.91
C LYS A 546 30.41 -23.38 -5.04
N ALA A 547 31.55 -23.40 -4.35
CA ALA A 547 31.93 -24.54 -3.51
C ALA A 547 31.06 -24.68 -2.25
N GLU A 548 30.61 -23.57 -1.67
CA GLU A 548 29.75 -23.54 -0.48
C GLU A 548 28.33 -23.99 -0.84
N VAL A 549 27.77 -23.43 -1.91
CA VAL A 549 26.42 -23.78 -2.37
C VAL A 549 26.40 -25.20 -2.95
N GLY A 550 27.45 -25.59 -3.69
CA GLY A 550 27.60 -26.92 -4.26
C GLY A 550 26.85 -27.14 -5.58
N PHE A 551 26.63 -26.08 -6.38
CA PHE A 551 26.00 -26.20 -7.70
C PHE A 551 27.00 -26.58 -8.81
N GLU A 552 26.52 -27.12 -9.92
CA GLU A 552 27.34 -27.62 -11.02
C GLU A 552 27.80 -26.51 -11.97
N SER A 553 26.88 -25.65 -12.41
CA SER A 553 27.19 -24.52 -13.30
C SER A 553 26.16 -23.39 -13.20
N LEU A 554 26.49 -22.24 -13.79
CA LEU A 554 25.59 -21.10 -13.94
C LEU A 554 25.38 -20.86 -15.44
N VAL A 555 24.12 -20.66 -15.83
CA VAL A 555 23.74 -20.22 -17.17
C VAL A 555 23.11 -18.85 -17.08
N HIS A 556 23.49 -17.95 -17.98
CA HIS A 556 22.96 -16.60 -18.09
C HIS A 556 22.43 -16.36 -19.49
N ASP A 557 21.26 -15.74 -19.59
CA ASP A 557 20.63 -15.34 -20.85
C ASP A 557 19.96 -13.97 -20.69
N ASP A 558 20.45 -12.97 -21.42
CA ASP A 558 19.88 -11.60 -21.45
C ASP A 558 19.03 -11.34 -22.71
N GLN A 559 18.87 -12.34 -23.59
CA GLN A 559 18.06 -12.26 -24.81
C GLN A 559 16.65 -12.83 -24.59
N ILE A 560 16.10 -12.58 -23.41
CA ILE A 560 14.77 -13.02 -22.99
C ILE A 560 13.77 -11.86 -22.96
N GLY A 561 12.49 -12.21 -23.07
CA GLY A 561 11.36 -11.32 -22.84
C GLY A 561 10.37 -11.98 -21.89
N LYS A 562 9.81 -11.21 -20.95
CA LYS A 562 8.73 -11.65 -20.05
C LYS A 562 7.39 -11.18 -20.60
N LEU A 563 6.44 -12.09 -20.76
CA LEU A 563 5.04 -11.79 -21.08
C LEU A 563 4.17 -12.24 -19.90
N SER A 564 3.33 -11.34 -19.39
CA SER A 564 2.43 -11.61 -18.27
C SER A 564 0.99 -11.29 -18.66
N VAL A 565 0.10 -12.26 -18.45
CA VAL A 565 -1.36 -12.08 -18.55
C VAL A 565 -1.92 -11.85 -17.15
N VAL A 566 -2.71 -10.80 -16.96
CA VAL A 566 -3.23 -10.36 -15.64
C VAL A 566 -4.75 -10.20 -15.69
N GLY A 567 -5.47 -10.69 -14.67
CA GLY A 567 -6.90 -10.42 -14.48
C GLY A 567 -7.48 -11.07 -13.23
N ALA A 568 -8.34 -10.35 -12.50
CA ALA A 568 -8.97 -10.87 -11.28
C ALA A 568 -9.89 -12.08 -11.55
N GLY A 569 -10.55 -12.10 -12.72
CA GLY A 569 -11.42 -13.19 -13.14
C GLY A 569 -10.71 -14.54 -13.30
N MET A 570 -9.37 -14.58 -13.32
CA MET A 570 -8.58 -15.81 -13.35
C MET A 570 -8.81 -16.71 -12.13
N ARG A 571 -9.26 -16.16 -10.99
CA ARG A 571 -9.56 -16.94 -9.77
C ARG A 571 -10.70 -17.94 -9.95
N VAL A 572 -11.67 -17.61 -10.80
CA VAL A 572 -12.92 -18.36 -10.95
C VAL A 572 -13.07 -19.01 -12.33
N HIS A 573 -12.30 -18.56 -13.33
CA HIS A 573 -12.34 -19.10 -14.69
C HIS A 573 -11.21 -20.09 -14.96
N SER A 574 -11.54 -21.38 -15.00
CA SER A 574 -10.65 -22.41 -15.54
C SER A 574 -10.52 -22.27 -17.07
N GLY A 575 -9.30 -22.29 -17.62
CA GLY A 575 -9.03 -22.26 -19.07
C GLY A 575 -8.12 -21.13 -19.56
N VAL A 576 -7.76 -20.18 -18.70
CA VAL A 576 -6.86 -19.06 -19.05
C VAL A 576 -5.48 -19.55 -19.49
N SER A 577 -4.90 -20.51 -18.77
CA SER A 577 -3.62 -21.13 -19.11
C SER A 577 -3.65 -21.86 -20.46
N ALA A 578 -4.73 -22.60 -20.75
CA ALA A 578 -4.90 -23.29 -22.02
C ALA A 578 -4.92 -22.31 -23.20
N THR A 579 -5.72 -21.24 -23.08
CA THR A 579 -5.80 -20.18 -24.10
C THR A 579 -4.44 -19.53 -24.36
N LEU A 580 -3.70 -19.20 -23.29
CA LEU A 580 -2.35 -18.63 -23.40
C LEU A 580 -1.38 -19.57 -24.13
N PHE A 581 -1.32 -20.84 -23.73
CA PHE A 581 -0.36 -21.79 -24.31
C PHE A 581 -0.73 -22.19 -25.74
N GLU A 582 -2.01 -22.31 -26.06
CA GLU A 582 -2.48 -22.54 -27.43
C GLU A 582 -2.15 -21.35 -28.34
N ALA A 583 -2.35 -20.12 -27.87
CA ALA A 583 -2.03 -18.91 -28.61
C ALA A 583 -0.51 -18.82 -28.93
N LEU A 584 0.34 -19.08 -27.94
CA LEU A 584 1.79 -19.06 -28.12
C LEU A 584 2.28 -20.20 -29.03
N SER A 585 1.77 -21.41 -28.82
CA SER A 585 2.10 -22.58 -29.66
C SER A 585 1.66 -22.38 -31.10
N GLY A 586 0.45 -21.85 -31.34
CA GLY A 586 -0.06 -21.53 -32.67
C GLY A 586 0.77 -20.47 -33.41
N ALA A 587 1.47 -19.60 -32.68
CA ALA A 587 2.41 -18.62 -33.23
C ALA A 587 3.84 -19.16 -33.36
N GLY A 588 4.11 -20.41 -32.96
CA GLY A 588 5.45 -21.00 -32.96
C GLY A 588 6.40 -20.42 -31.90
N VAL A 589 5.87 -19.78 -30.86
CA VAL A 589 6.66 -19.16 -29.79
C VAL A 589 6.95 -20.21 -28.71
N ASN A 590 8.23 -20.49 -28.47
CA ASN A 590 8.65 -21.43 -27.44
C ASN A 590 8.68 -20.79 -26.05
N ILE A 591 8.15 -21.49 -25.05
CA ILE A 591 8.13 -21.05 -23.65
C ILE A 591 9.32 -21.65 -22.91
N GLU A 592 10.13 -20.79 -22.28
CA GLU A 592 11.32 -21.22 -21.53
C GLU A 592 11.05 -21.39 -20.03
N MET A 593 10.19 -20.54 -19.46
CA MET A 593 9.82 -20.59 -18.05
C MET A 593 8.35 -20.18 -17.89
N ILE A 594 7.70 -20.73 -16.87
CA ILE A 594 6.32 -20.40 -16.48
C ILE A 594 6.31 -20.09 -14.99
N SER A 595 5.60 -19.04 -14.60
CA SER A 595 5.26 -18.74 -13.21
C SER A 595 3.83 -18.23 -13.13
N THR A 596 3.17 -18.42 -11.99
CA THR A 596 1.76 -18.04 -11.80
C THR A 596 1.56 -17.44 -10.41
N SER A 597 0.62 -16.50 -10.32
CA SER A 597 -0.02 -16.06 -9.07
C SER A 597 -1.53 -16.34 -9.16
N GLU A 598 -2.33 -15.85 -8.22
CA GLU A 598 -3.79 -16.00 -8.24
C GLU A 598 -4.44 -15.30 -9.45
N ILE A 599 -3.88 -14.18 -9.89
CA ILE A 599 -4.45 -13.31 -10.93
C ILE A 599 -3.48 -13.03 -12.08
N ARG A 600 -2.39 -13.82 -12.18
CA ARG A 600 -1.35 -13.63 -13.20
C ARG A 600 -0.76 -14.95 -13.67
N ILE A 601 -0.50 -15.07 -14.96
CA ILE A 601 0.41 -16.07 -15.53
C ILE A 601 1.51 -15.34 -16.29
N SER A 602 2.77 -15.64 -15.96
CA SER A 602 3.96 -15.08 -16.60
C SER A 602 4.73 -16.18 -17.32
N VAL A 603 5.14 -15.88 -18.56
CA VAL A 603 5.99 -16.75 -19.37
C VAL A 603 7.24 -16.00 -19.79
N VAL A 604 8.36 -16.72 -19.87
CA VAL A 604 9.61 -16.23 -20.46
C VAL A 604 9.75 -16.82 -21.85
N VAL A 605 9.98 -15.94 -22.84
CA VAL A 605 10.17 -16.26 -24.26
C VAL A 605 11.44 -15.58 -24.77
N ARG A 606 11.81 -15.82 -26.04
CA ARG A 606 12.90 -15.07 -26.68
C ARG A 606 12.49 -13.60 -26.85
N GLY A 607 13.44 -12.68 -26.61
CA GLY A 607 13.18 -11.24 -26.69
C GLY A 607 12.61 -10.81 -28.05
N ASP A 608 13.14 -11.38 -29.13
CA ASP A 608 12.70 -11.09 -30.50
C ASP A 608 11.25 -11.51 -30.80
N ASP A 609 10.76 -12.55 -30.10
CA ASP A 609 9.40 -13.07 -30.28
C ASP A 609 8.37 -12.32 -29.42
N LEU A 610 8.80 -11.54 -28.42
CA LEU A 610 7.93 -10.98 -27.38
C LEU A 610 6.81 -10.10 -27.94
N ALA A 611 7.14 -9.22 -28.90
CA ALA A 611 6.15 -8.31 -29.49
C ALA A 611 5.10 -9.07 -30.33
N GLY A 612 5.51 -10.13 -31.03
CA GLY A 612 4.61 -11.02 -31.76
C GLY A 612 3.72 -11.82 -30.81
N ALA A 613 4.33 -12.41 -29.77
CA ALA A 613 3.64 -13.14 -28.72
C ALA A 613 2.58 -12.27 -28.03
N ALA A 614 2.91 -11.03 -27.67
CA ALA A 614 1.99 -10.10 -27.02
C ALA A 614 0.74 -9.83 -27.87
N ARG A 615 0.90 -9.62 -29.19
CA ARG A 615 -0.23 -9.39 -30.10
C ARG A 615 -1.13 -10.62 -30.21
N VAL A 616 -0.55 -11.80 -30.39
CA VAL A 616 -1.33 -13.04 -30.54
C VAL A 616 -2.07 -13.38 -29.26
N VAL A 617 -1.41 -13.25 -28.10
CA VAL A 617 -2.04 -13.46 -26.80
C VAL A 617 -3.16 -12.44 -26.55
N HIS A 618 -2.93 -11.17 -26.86
CA HIS A 618 -3.93 -10.11 -26.71
C HIS A 618 -5.20 -10.38 -27.53
N SER A 619 -5.04 -10.76 -28.80
CA SER A 619 -6.18 -11.12 -29.65
C SER A 619 -6.87 -12.42 -29.18
N ALA A 620 -6.12 -13.41 -28.69
CA ALA A 620 -6.68 -14.67 -28.18
C ALA A 620 -7.62 -14.48 -26.98
N PHE A 621 -7.35 -13.47 -26.14
CA PHE A 621 -8.21 -13.09 -25.01
C PHE A 621 -9.32 -12.10 -25.38
N GLY A 622 -9.49 -11.77 -26.67
CA GLY A 622 -10.56 -10.86 -27.12
C GLY A 622 -10.40 -9.43 -26.61
N LEU A 623 -9.16 -8.98 -26.38
CA LEU A 623 -8.85 -7.66 -25.84
C LEU A 623 -8.71 -6.58 -26.92
N ASP A 624 -8.76 -6.96 -28.20
CA ASP A 624 -8.64 -6.06 -29.34
C ASP A 624 -9.77 -5.03 -29.36
N ALA A 625 -9.41 -3.77 -29.56
CA ALA A 625 -10.34 -2.70 -29.93
C ALA A 625 -10.61 -2.70 -31.45
N ASP A 626 -11.75 -2.13 -31.84
CA ASP A 626 -12.12 -1.91 -33.24
C ASP A 626 -11.23 -0.84 -33.92
N THR A 627 -10.60 0.02 -33.13
CA THR A 627 -9.76 1.14 -33.59
C THR A 627 -8.39 1.10 -32.94
N GLU A 628 -7.36 1.60 -33.65
CA GLU A 628 -6.02 1.72 -33.10
C GLU A 628 -5.95 2.73 -31.95
N ALA A 629 -5.16 2.41 -30.93
CA ALA A 629 -4.92 3.26 -29.78
C ALA A 629 -4.02 4.46 -30.15
N VAL A 630 -4.37 5.65 -29.65
CA VAL A 630 -3.63 6.88 -29.91
C VAL A 630 -2.62 7.14 -28.77
N VAL A 631 -1.36 7.33 -29.13
CA VAL A 631 -0.29 7.78 -28.22
C VAL A 631 0.08 9.21 -28.61
N HIS A 632 -0.15 10.17 -27.71
CA HIS A 632 -0.07 11.60 -28.06
C HIS A 632 1.35 12.17 -28.04
N ALA A 633 2.23 11.62 -27.21
CA ALA A 633 3.62 12.04 -27.07
C ALA A 633 4.45 10.90 -26.42
N GLY A 634 5.77 11.11 -26.27
CA GLY A 634 6.67 10.24 -25.51
C GLY A 634 7.63 9.40 -26.36
N THR A 635 8.90 9.34 -25.93
CA THR A 635 10.02 8.67 -26.61
C THR A 635 10.02 7.14 -26.43
N GLY A 636 9.04 6.58 -25.69
CA GLY A 636 8.93 5.13 -25.48
C GLY A 636 10.06 4.50 -24.67
N ARG A 637 10.91 5.30 -24.01
CA ARG A 637 12.02 4.79 -23.19
C ARG A 637 11.58 4.30 -21.82
#